data_AF-A0A423VLK3-F1
#
_entry.id   AF-A0A423VLK3-F1
#
_cell.length_a   1.000
_cell.length_b   1.000
_cell.length_c   1.000
_cell.angle_alpha   90.00
_cell.angle_beta   90.00
_cell.angle_gamma   90.00
#
_symmetry.space_group_name_H-M   'P 1'
#
loop_
_entity.id
_entity.type
_entity.pdbx_description
1 polymer ?
#
loop_
_entity_poly.entity_id
_entity_poly.type
_entity_poly.pdbx_seq_one_letter_code
_entity_poly.pdbx_strand_id
1 'polypeptide(L)'
;MDPPIVRQCGLIEHWSTSRHALGLYRGLANSCQYVIAKERLQGRQLQTVIEEAVARLVLRLGGLRVGVIEEDTNHASFVRVPSMNLQDFIQWKPVTASTQAQYDAHILEAIRDRLEQLWADTKNHPPWKLLIVQNKSYSLASDEAVLDIVFATHHALADGKSTTVFHAQLLQELNSSSGRPPELENHILTFDQPPVLAPTQEELIQFKIGWVFFLKTLWGEFGPAWLKPTPPAAPWRGKVITLEPHKLNIRLMAIRPDIVTSLVSACRAHGATLTAIIHALVLTSLARRIPPEIAPTFAGETAISLLPLAQSAAGVDVDLSKILTDLNTGTKTVWSVETVARLRARLGSPGDKLEEELIWPLAAAWRAEMKAKVASLPNDDVVGLIAWVTDWQERWKGKIGQQRDATWAVSNVGSLRGVSSEGPGGWRIHRSFFTQPAAIAGPAFSVNVTGVEGGEVTMTMGWQETIIDAALVDGLAEDLSGWIQDFGNTGRPACLACLRRITRATAASLSPILTQVRGKKTSGRLKDAGVVVRLLKDIKGFGKEGSIFRTERGRMRNIWYPTKKAEYVTAARLQQLGLSKSDIGERDPMFGMQVEVEEEIVEDAVEAVAGLPYGGASQKQASAHGVEIEHVAPNRALEFLTNMVPATLVFERLLKHTPSNAANNSADSAHDADEATVLSPLERRRAKMLEPEQPAKTPEELEAERIAHEEELARERRHAEEEAEKMREIHGSVTVRDIANLIQEKLMLDPEAARIHVKAEEIKFLGHAAGVDKIEKVGKFEIEIRTHVGKDRVEPLRKTIEVVSA
;
A
#
# COMPACT_ATOMS: atom_id res chain seq x y z
N MET A 1 26.69 25.99 26.88
CA MET A 1 25.52 26.69 26.33
C MET A 1 24.62 25.65 25.72
N ASP A 2 23.31 25.73 25.95
CA ASP A 2 22.38 24.80 25.33
C ASP A 2 22.27 25.08 23.82
N PRO A 3 22.22 24.03 22.98
CA PRO A 3 22.13 24.18 21.54
C PRO A 3 20.81 24.88 21.19
N PRO A 4 20.80 25.77 20.18
CA PRO A 4 19.58 26.45 19.76
C PRO A 4 18.49 25.46 19.35
N ILE A 5 17.28 25.65 19.87
CA ILE A 5 16.10 24.89 19.47
C ILE A 5 15.73 25.27 18.03
N VAL A 6 15.52 24.25 17.19
CA VAL A 6 15.02 24.38 15.82
C VAL A 6 13.50 24.45 15.83
N ARG A 7 12.86 23.43 16.43
CA ARG A 7 11.44 23.39 16.76
C ARG A 7 11.16 22.31 17.80
N GLN A 8 10.01 22.40 18.46
CA GLN A 8 9.50 21.31 19.29
C GLN A 8 9.13 20.10 18.41
N CYS A 9 9.22 18.90 18.97
CA CYS A 9 8.67 17.70 18.35
C CYS A 9 7.15 17.83 18.22
N GLY A 10 6.59 17.35 17.10
CA GLY A 10 5.16 17.19 16.93
C GLY A 10 4.63 15.97 17.69
N LEU A 11 3.32 15.76 17.64
CA LEU A 11 2.65 14.72 18.45
C LEU A 11 3.18 13.30 18.20
N ILE A 12 3.38 12.92 16.94
CA ILE A 12 3.90 11.59 16.57
C ILE A 12 5.41 11.46 16.83
N GLU A 13 6.15 12.56 16.74
CA GLU A 13 7.56 12.61 17.08
C GLU A 13 7.75 12.46 18.61
N HIS A 14 6.85 13.03 19.42
CA HIS A 14 6.76 12.78 20.86
C HIS A 14 6.44 11.33 21.21
N TRP A 15 5.52 10.70 20.45
CA TRP A 15 5.27 9.26 20.58
C TRP A 15 6.56 8.45 20.36
N SER A 16 7.39 8.85 19.39
CA SER A 16 8.65 8.19 19.07
C SER A 16 9.74 8.44 20.12
N THR A 17 9.98 9.70 20.53
CA THR A 17 11.00 10.08 21.54
C THR A 17 10.71 9.51 22.92
N SER A 18 9.46 9.57 23.37
CA SER A 18 9.08 9.02 24.69
C SER A 18 9.27 7.51 24.81
N ARG A 19 9.05 6.76 23.71
CA ARG A 19 9.33 5.32 23.66
C ARG A 19 10.83 5.04 23.69
N HIS A 20 11.63 5.85 23.02
CA HIS A 20 13.08 5.71 23.03
C HIS A 20 13.65 5.98 24.43
N ALA A 21 13.21 7.04 25.10
CA ALA A 21 13.66 7.39 26.46
C ALA A 21 13.49 6.23 27.46
N LEU A 22 12.46 5.39 27.29
CA LEU A 22 12.20 4.21 28.11
C LEU A 22 12.80 2.90 27.56
N GLY A 23 13.50 2.94 26.43
CA GLY A 23 14.05 1.76 25.75
C GLY A 23 13.01 0.91 25.00
N LEU A 24 11.74 1.33 24.97
CA LEU A 24 10.64 0.57 24.36
C LEU A 24 10.73 0.46 22.84
N TYR A 25 11.38 1.44 22.20
CA TYR A 25 11.61 1.46 20.75
C TYR A 25 12.90 2.23 20.44
N ARG A 26 13.95 1.54 20.01
CA ARG A 26 15.32 2.10 19.94
C ARG A 26 15.71 2.66 18.57
N GLY A 27 14.82 2.60 17.58
CA GLY A 27 15.06 3.09 16.21
C GLY A 27 14.61 2.10 15.16
N LEU A 28 14.92 2.33 13.90
CA LEU A 28 14.66 1.41 12.79
C LEU A 28 15.87 1.35 11.86
N ALA A 29 15.92 0.35 10.98
CA ALA A 29 17.00 0.20 10.02
C ALA A 29 16.53 -0.25 8.64
N ASN A 30 17.14 0.31 7.61
CA ASN A 30 17.03 -0.17 6.24
C ASN A 30 18.43 -0.43 5.68
N SER A 31 18.66 -1.63 5.14
CA SER A 31 19.87 -1.98 4.40
C SER A 31 19.57 -1.93 2.92
N CYS A 32 20.43 -1.30 2.14
CA CYS A 32 20.40 -1.41 0.68
C CYS A 32 21.76 -1.92 0.18
N GLN A 33 21.73 -2.89 -0.73
CA GLN A 33 22.92 -3.40 -1.40
C GLN A 33 23.24 -2.51 -2.60
N TYR A 34 24.31 -1.74 -2.48
CA TYR A 34 24.85 -0.89 -3.52
C TYR A 34 25.88 -1.65 -4.36
N VAL A 35 25.81 -1.43 -5.66
CA VAL A 35 26.74 -1.99 -6.64
C VAL A 35 27.22 -0.89 -7.57
N ILE A 36 28.49 -0.93 -7.96
CA ILE A 36 29.10 -0.02 -8.92
C ILE A 36 30.21 -0.73 -9.71
N ALA A 37 30.33 -0.45 -11.01
CA ALA A 37 31.47 -0.88 -11.80
C ALA A 37 32.75 -0.17 -11.34
N LYS A 38 33.83 -0.91 -11.06
CA LYS A 38 35.05 -0.33 -10.47
C LYS A 38 35.70 0.73 -11.36
N GLU A 39 35.53 0.63 -12.68
CA GLU A 39 36.02 1.60 -13.65
C GLU A 39 35.39 2.98 -13.40
N ARG A 40 34.13 3.02 -12.96
CA ARG A 40 33.40 4.26 -12.64
C ARG A 40 33.90 4.93 -11.36
N LEU A 41 34.65 4.22 -10.51
CA LEU A 41 35.33 4.85 -9.37
C LEU A 41 36.52 5.69 -9.80
N GLN A 42 37.04 5.52 -11.02
CA GLN A 42 38.17 6.31 -11.56
C GLN A 42 39.38 6.37 -10.60
N GLY A 43 39.68 5.25 -9.92
CA GLY A 43 40.77 5.15 -8.94
C GLY A 43 40.49 5.79 -7.58
N ARG A 44 39.31 6.37 -7.35
CA ARG A 44 38.89 6.92 -6.05
C ARG A 44 38.56 5.80 -5.07
N GLN A 45 38.87 6.02 -3.79
CA GLN A 45 38.50 5.09 -2.73
C GLN A 45 37.00 5.17 -2.43
N LEU A 46 36.36 4.01 -2.21
CA LEU A 46 34.93 3.92 -1.85
C LEU A 46 34.60 4.74 -0.60
N GLN A 47 35.51 4.75 0.38
CA GLN A 47 35.41 5.52 1.61
C GLN A 47 35.21 7.00 1.32
N THR A 48 36.06 7.58 0.48
CA THR A 48 36.00 8.99 0.10
C THR A 48 34.74 9.29 -0.69
N VAL A 49 34.38 8.44 -1.67
CA VAL A 49 33.20 8.64 -2.51
C VAL A 49 31.91 8.64 -1.67
N ILE A 50 31.78 7.68 -0.75
CA ILE A 50 30.60 7.56 0.11
C ILE A 50 30.57 8.70 1.12
N GLU A 51 31.69 9.05 1.76
CA GLU A 51 31.73 10.16 2.71
C GLU A 51 31.30 11.48 2.06
N GLU A 52 31.81 11.79 0.86
CA GLU A 52 31.42 13.01 0.15
C GLU A 52 29.94 13.02 -0.23
N ALA A 53 29.39 11.89 -0.67
CA ALA A 53 27.97 11.76 -0.99
C ALA A 53 27.09 11.91 0.26
N VAL A 54 27.48 11.31 1.38
CA VAL A 54 26.80 11.45 2.67
C VAL A 54 26.88 12.90 3.15
N ALA A 55 28.03 13.58 3.00
CA ALA A 55 28.16 14.97 3.38
C ALA A 55 27.18 15.88 2.62
N ARG A 56 27.09 15.74 1.29
CA ARG A 56 26.09 16.46 0.47
C ARG A 56 24.66 16.13 0.88
N LEU A 57 24.40 14.86 1.21
CA LEU A 57 23.09 14.44 1.67
C LEU A 57 22.70 15.03 3.03
N VAL A 58 23.62 15.10 3.99
CA VAL A 58 23.40 15.71 5.32
C VAL A 58 23.17 17.22 5.22
N LEU A 59 23.87 17.89 4.29
CA LEU A 59 23.62 19.32 4.01
C LEU A 59 22.21 19.57 3.48
N ARG A 60 21.66 18.63 2.70
CA ARG A 60 20.30 18.71 2.13
C ARG A 60 19.21 18.28 3.10
N LEU A 61 19.41 17.16 3.80
CA LEU A 61 18.43 16.57 4.70
C LEU A 61 18.62 17.10 6.12
N GLY A 62 17.93 18.20 6.44
CA GLY A 62 18.04 18.87 7.74
C GLY A 62 17.82 17.96 8.94
N GLY A 63 16.97 16.93 8.82
CA GLY A 63 16.74 15.93 9.86
C GLY A 63 17.97 15.12 10.25
N LEU A 64 19.00 15.03 9.40
CA LEU A 64 20.26 14.35 9.70
C LEU A 64 21.24 15.22 10.51
N ARG A 65 20.96 16.52 10.69
CA ARG A 65 21.86 17.44 11.44
C ARG A 65 21.21 18.06 12.67
N VAL A 66 20.20 17.39 13.22
CA VAL A 66 19.54 17.79 14.46
C VAL A 66 19.71 16.75 15.55
N GLY A 67 19.95 17.24 16.76
CA GLY A 67 19.85 16.46 17.98
C GLY A 67 18.43 16.49 18.54
N VAL A 68 18.17 15.67 19.55
CA VAL A 68 16.92 15.63 20.31
C VAL A 68 17.26 15.88 21.78
N ILE A 69 16.48 16.74 22.43
CA ILE A 69 16.56 16.98 23.89
C ILE A 69 15.23 16.62 24.55
N GLU A 70 15.26 16.40 25.87
CA GLU A 70 14.07 16.23 26.71
C GLU A 70 13.12 15.12 26.26
N GLU A 71 13.67 14.04 25.69
CA GLU A 71 12.92 12.87 25.17
C GLU A 71 12.06 12.18 26.23
N ASP A 72 12.42 12.33 27.51
CA ASP A 72 11.71 11.80 28.65
C ASP A 72 10.58 12.72 29.15
N THR A 73 10.29 13.81 28.43
CA THR A 73 9.24 14.79 28.78
C THR A 73 8.25 15.00 27.62
N ASN A 74 7.21 15.82 27.86
CA ASN A 74 6.30 16.28 26.81
C ASN A 74 6.83 17.51 26.03
N HIS A 75 8.07 17.93 26.27
CA HIS A 75 8.70 19.12 25.68
C HIS A 75 9.92 18.79 24.81
N ALA A 76 10.13 17.50 24.50
CA ALA A 76 11.10 17.03 23.53
C ALA A 76 11.16 17.92 22.28
N SER A 77 12.37 18.30 21.91
CA SER A 77 12.62 19.31 20.87
C SER A 77 13.83 18.93 20.01
N PHE A 78 13.77 19.31 18.74
CA PHE A 78 14.92 19.22 17.86
C PHE A 78 15.84 20.42 18.05
N VAL A 79 17.13 20.16 18.18
CA VAL A 79 18.16 21.18 18.42
C VAL A 79 19.21 21.16 17.32
N ARG A 80 19.77 22.33 17.03
CA ARG A 80 20.82 22.47 16.01
C ARG A 80 22.14 21.89 16.53
N VAL A 81 22.75 21.04 15.72
CA VAL A 81 24.14 20.62 15.89
C VAL A 81 25.02 21.51 14.98
N PRO A 82 26.11 22.13 15.48
CA PRO A 82 26.88 23.12 14.70
C PRO A 82 27.83 22.47 13.68
N SER A 83 28.30 21.26 13.97
CA SER A 83 29.21 20.49 13.13
C SER A 83 29.13 19.01 13.47
N MET A 84 29.47 18.14 12.51
CA MET A 84 29.47 16.69 12.68
C MET A 84 30.76 16.09 12.14
N ASN A 85 31.42 15.24 12.91
CA ASN A 85 32.50 14.41 12.39
C ASN A 85 31.90 13.14 11.76
N LEU A 86 31.95 13.02 10.44
CA LEU A 86 31.30 11.92 9.70
C LEU A 86 31.89 10.54 10.03
N GLN A 87 33.09 10.46 10.59
CA GLN A 87 33.66 9.19 11.05
C GLN A 87 32.88 8.58 12.22
N ASP A 88 32.18 9.39 13.03
CA ASP A 88 31.35 8.89 14.13
C ASP A 88 30.04 8.25 13.62
N PHE A 89 29.61 8.66 12.42
CA PHE A 89 28.36 8.25 11.78
C PHE A 89 28.56 7.14 10.73
N ILE A 90 29.74 7.04 10.12
CA ILE A 90 30.02 6.07 9.07
C ILE A 90 30.96 4.98 9.59
N GLN A 91 30.40 3.80 9.88
CA GLN A 91 31.15 2.66 10.37
C GLN A 91 31.32 1.59 9.30
N TRP A 92 32.56 1.34 8.90
CA TRP A 92 32.90 0.27 7.97
C TRP A 92 33.07 -1.08 8.70
N LYS A 93 32.43 -2.12 8.17
CA LYS A 93 32.48 -3.50 8.63
C LYS A 93 32.92 -4.41 7.47
N PRO A 94 34.22 -4.54 7.22
CA PRO A 94 34.71 -5.49 6.23
C PRO A 94 34.49 -6.93 6.72
N VAL A 95 33.86 -7.75 5.89
CA VAL A 95 33.58 -9.16 6.20
C VAL A 95 34.04 -10.07 5.06
N THR A 96 34.15 -11.35 5.35
CA THR A 96 34.44 -12.40 4.37
C THR A 96 33.28 -13.37 4.40
N ALA A 97 32.53 -13.44 3.30
CA ALA A 97 31.44 -14.40 3.15
C ALA A 97 31.54 -15.08 1.80
N SER A 98 31.36 -16.41 1.78
CA SER A 98 31.43 -17.23 0.57
C SER A 98 30.06 -17.41 -0.07
N THR A 99 28.98 -17.20 0.69
CA THR A 99 27.60 -17.29 0.21
C THR A 99 26.80 -16.05 0.58
N GLN A 100 25.71 -15.78 -0.15
CA GLN A 100 24.80 -14.68 0.17
C GLN A 100 24.21 -14.82 1.57
N ALA A 101 23.88 -16.04 2.02
CA ALA A 101 23.32 -16.26 3.35
C ALA A 101 24.30 -15.92 4.48
N GLN A 102 25.60 -16.23 4.31
CA GLN A 102 26.64 -15.83 5.27
C GLN A 102 26.81 -14.31 5.29
N TYR A 103 26.74 -13.66 4.13
CA TYR A 103 26.85 -12.21 4.02
C TYR A 103 25.63 -11.51 4.65
N ASP A 104 24.42 -12.00 4.38
CA ASP A 104 23.17 -11.56 5.02
C ASP A 104 23.25 -11.69 6.54
N ALA A 105 23.84 -12.77 7.07
CA ALA A 105 24.00 -12.96 8.51
C ALA A 105 24.83 -11.85 9.17
N HIS A 106 25.91 -11.39 8.52
CA HIS A 106 26.71 -10.26 9.00
C HIS A 106 25.94 -8.93 8.97
N ILE A 107 25.11 -8.71 7.96
CA ILE A 107 24.26 -7.52 7.87
C ILE A 107 23.24 -7.52 9.01
N LEU A 108 22.57 -8.66 9.23
CA LEU A 108 21.58 -8.83 10.30
C LEU A 108 22.22 -8.74 11.70
N GLU A 109 23.45 -9.21 11.88
CA GLU A 109 24.24 -9.00 13.11
C GLU A 109 24.51 -7.51 13.34
N ALA A 110 25.01 -6.80 12.33
CA ALA A 110 25.27 -5.38 12.44
C ALA A 110 24.00 -4.56 12.77
N ILE A 111 22.86 -4.92 12.19
CA ILE A 111 21.57 -4.31 12.50
C ILE A 111 21.13 -4.61 13.94
N ARG A 112 21.23 -5.88 14.39
CA ARG A 112 20.87 -6.27 15.76
C ARG A 112 21.68 -5.49 16.78
N ASP A 113 23.02 -5.50 16.66
CA ASP A 113 23.91 -4.78 17.58
C ASP A 113 23.54 -3.30 17.72
N ARG A 114 23.04 -2.69 16.65
CA ARG A 114 22.62 -1.29 16.65
C ARG A 114 21.24 -1.09 17.25
N LEU A 115 20.23 -1.85 16.81
CA LEU A 115 18.85 -1.69 17.25
C LEU A 115 18.60 -2.21 18.67
N GLU A 116 19.51 -3.01 19.23
CA GLU A 116 19.50 -3.42 20.62
C GLU A 116 20.04 -2.34 21.57
N GLN A 117 20.60 -1.24 21.08
CA GLN A 117 21.24 -0.21 21.88
C GLN A 117 20.48 1.11 21.80
N LEU A 118 20.43 1.86 22.91
CA LEU A 118 19.94 3.23 22.90
C LEU A 118 20.88 4.14 22.09
N TRP A 119 20.34 5.28 21.67
CA TRP A 119 21.14 6.37 21.12
C TRP A 119 21.73 7.15 22.31
N ALA A 120 23.04 7.33 22.30
CA ALA A 120 23.76 8.09 23.33
C ALA A 120 23.91 9.55 22.88
N ASP A 121 23.88 10.48 23.85
CA ASP A 121 24.05 11.92 23.62
C ASP A 121 23.20 12.47 22.46
N THR A 122 21.90 12.15 22.48
CA THR A 122 20.95 12.57 21.42
C THR A 122 20.92 14.07 21.22
N LYS A 123 21.31 14.86 22.23
CA LYS A 123 21.45 16.31 22.20
C LYS A 123 22.50 16.81 21.21
N ASN A 124 23.72 16.28 21.28
CA ASN A 124 24.85 16.78 20.48
C ASN A 124 25.20 15.86 19.30
N HIS A 125 24.76 14.61 19.34
CA HIS A 125 25.02 13.61 18.33
C HIS A 125 23.70 13.16 17.69
N PRO A 126 23.38 13.64 16.47
CA PRO A 126 22.14 13.24 15.78
C PRO A 126 21.96 11.72 15.80
N PRO A 127 20.79 11.21 16.19
CA PRO A 127 20.63 9.78 16.49
C PRO A 127 20.38 8.94 15.22
N TRP A 128 21.39 8.90 14.34
CA TRP A 128 21.44 8.02 13.17
C TRP A 128 22.86 7.51 12.93
N LYS A 129 22.99 6.42 12.17
CA LYS A 129 24.27 5.81 11.81
C LYS A 129 24.20 5.05 10.48
N LEU A 130 25.29 5.09 9.72
CA LEU A 130 25.55 4.24 8.58
C LEU A 130 26.50 3.11 8.97
N LEU A 131 26.04 1.87 8.80
CA LEU A 131 26.89 0.69 8.92
C LEU A 131 27.14 0.15 7.51
N ILE A 132 28.38 0.28 7.03
CA ILE A 132 28.76 -0.15 5.70
C ILE A 132 29.38 -1.54 5.80
N VAL A 133 28.64 -2.56 5.41
CA VAL A 133 29.12 -3.94 5.37
C VAL A 133 29.69 -4.21 3.99
N GLN A 134 30.96 -4.57 3.90
CA GLN A 134 31.62 -4.81 2.61
C GLN A 134 32.18 -6.23 2.57
N ASN A 135 31.73 -7.03 1.60
CA ASN A 135 32.29 -8.36 1.39
C ASN A 135 33.61 -8.27 0.61
N LYS A 136 34.72 -8.58 1.28
CA LYS A 136 36.06 -8.59 0.67
C LYS A 136 36.19 -9.67 -0.42
N SER A 137 35.45 -10.77 -0.32
CA SER A 137 35.48 -11.85 -1.31
C SER A 137 34.94 -11.40 -2.68
N TYR A 138 33.84 -10.65 -2.71
CA TYR A 138 33.27 -10.13 -3.96
C TYR A 138 34.16 -9.08 -4.61
N SER A 139 34.75 -8.21 -3.78
CA SER A 139 35.63 -7.14 -4.25
C SER A 139 36.90 -7.66 -4.95
N LEU A 140 37.29 -8.92 -4.75
CA LEU A 140 38.44 -9.54 -5.42
C LEU A 140 38.06 -10.33 -6.69
N ALA A 141 36.82 -10.78 -6.79
CA ALA A 141 36.38 -11.73 -7.83
C ALA A 141 35.53 -11.10 -8.96
N SER A 142 35.09 -9.85 -8.80
CA SER A 142 34.22 -9.15 -9.76
C SER A 142 34.82 -7.80 -10.18
N ASP A 143 34.50 -7.35 -11.39
CA ASP A 143 34.78 -5.97 -11.84
C ASP A 143 33.83 -4.95 -11.19
N GLU A 144 32.85 -5.40 -10.41
CA GLU A 144 31.99 -4.54 -9.61
C GLU A 144 32.41 -4.52 -8.13
N ALA A 145 32.21 -3.39 -7.48
CA ALA A 145 32.23 -3.27 -6.03
C ALA A 145 30.81 -3.46 -5.48
N VAL A 146 30.66 -4.31 -4.47
CA VAL A 146 29.38 -4.61 -3.80
C VAL A 146 29.53 -4.32 -2.30
N LEU A 147 28.60 -3.55 -1.76
CA LEU A 147 28.52 -3.25 -0.32
C LEU A 147 27.08 -2.99 0.12
N ASP A 148 26.77 -3.32 1.36
CA ASP A 148 25.49 -2.97 1.98
C ASP A 148 25.66 -1.72 2.85
N ILE A 149 24.84 -0.71 2.60
CA ILE A 149 24.74 0.46 3.47
C ILE A 149 23.48 0.29 4.30
N VAL A 150 23.66 0.11 5.61
CA VAL A 150 22.57 0.09 6.59
C VAL A 150 22.38 1.49 7.14
N PHE A 151 21.25 2.12 6.87
CA PHE A 151 20.81 3.33 7.54
C PHE A 151 19.97 2.98 8.76
N ALA A 152 20.54 3.18 9.94
CA ALA A 152 19.85 3.05 11.22
C ALA A 152 19.56 4.44 11.80
N THR A 153 18.35 4.67 12.29
CA THR A 153 17.92 6.01 12.73
C THR A 153 16.87 5.95 13.83
N HIS A 154 16.83 6.99 14.66
CA HIS A 154 15.76 7.26 15.60
C HIS A 154 14.44 7.49 14.88
N HIS A 155 13.34 6.90 15.38
CA HIS A 155 12.05 6.92 14.67
C HIS A 155 11.45 8.34 14.55
N ALA A 156 11.73 9.22 15.51
CA ALA A 156 11.28 10.62 15.44
C ALA A 156 11.90 11.40 14.26
N LEU A 157 13.03 10.95 13.71
CA LEU A 157 13.66 11.60 12.55
C LEU A 157 13.13 11.04 11.22
N ALA A 158 12.73 9.77 11.21
CA ALA A 158 12.37 9.06 9.99
C ALA A 158 11.51 7.83 10.30
N ASP A 159 10.39 7.72 9.60
CA ASP A 159 9.64 6.47 9.47
C ASP A 159 10.26 5.51 8.42
N GLY A 160 9.61 4.36 8.21
CA GLY A 160 10.04 3.37 7.24
C GLY A 160 10.11 3.91 5.80
N LYS A 161 9.19 4.79 5.39
CA LYS A 161 9.22 5.40 4.06
C LYS A 161 10.39 6.37 3.93
N SER A 162 10.67 7.16 4.97
CA SER A 162 11.79 8.08 5.02
C SER A 162 13.15 7.38 4.87
N THR A 163 13.29 6.12 5.31
CA THR A 163 14.51 5.35 5.01
C THR A 163 14.69 5.06 3.51
N THR A 164 13.59 4.84 2.78
CA THR A 164 13.66 4.65 1.32
C THR A 164 14.00 5.95 0.60
N VAL A 165 13.49 7.09 1.12
CA VAL A 165 13.84 8.44 0.65
C VAL A 165 15.34 8.70 0.86
N PHE A 166 15.89 8.35 2.03
CA PHE A 166 17.33 8.43 2.31
C PHE A 166 18.15 7.67 1.26
N HIS A 167 17.82 6.39 1.03
CA HIS A 167 18.58 5.56 0.09
C HIS A 167 18.48 6.04 -1.36
N ALA A 168 17.30 6.50 -1.79
CA ALA A 168 17.09 7.05 -3.13
C ALA A 168 17.92 8.32 -3.35
N GLN A 169 17.96 9.21 -2.35
CA GLN A 169 18.75 10.43 -2.44
C GLN A 169 20.26 10.16 -2.31
N LEU A 170 20.67 9.22 -1.46
CA LEU A 170 22.08 8.80 -1.41
C LEU A 170 22.53 8.22 -2.76
N LEU A 171 21.68 7.41 -3.41
CA LEU A 171 21.96 6.87 -4.73
C LEU A 171 22.13 8.00 -5.77
N GLN A 172 21.26 9.01 -5.72
CA GLN A 172 21.38 10.19 -6.57
C GLN A 172 22.69 10.94 -6.30
N GLU A 173 23.08 11.13 -5.04
CA GLU A 173 24.34 11.80 -4.67
C GLU A 173 25.58 11.02 -5.09
N LEU A 174 25.55 9.70 -4.99
CA LEU A 174 26.65 8.83 -5.40
C LEU A 174 26.87 8.86 -6.91
N ASN A 175 25.79 9.06 -7.68
CA ASN A 175 25.83 9.18 -9.13
C ASN A 175 26.01 10.62 -9.63
N SER A 176 25.98 11.61 -8.75
CA SER A 176 26.20 13.02 -9.11
C SER A 176 27.70 13.36 -9.13
N SER A 177 28.16 14.01 -10.21
CA SER A 177 29.56 14.41 -10.38
C SER A 177 29.93 15.72 -9.64
N SER A 178 29.55 15.84 -8.36
CA SER A 178 29.62 17.11 -7.61
C SER A 178 30.87 17.30 -6.75
N GLY A 179 31.74 16.28 -6.62
CA GLY A 179 32.97 16.34 -5.81
C GLY A 179 32.73 16.62 -4.32
N ARG A 180 33.80 16.84 -3.56
CA ARG A 180 33.73 17.15 -2.11
C ARG A 180 33.01 18.49 -1.87
N PRO A 181 31.98 18.54 -1.01
CA PRO A 181 31.37 19.82 -0.62
C PRO A 181 32.37 20.69 0.18
N PRO A 182 32.35 22.02 0.03
CA PRO A 182 33.29 22.92 0.70
C PRO A 182 33.16 22.90 2.24
N GLU A 183 31.99 22.57 2.77
CA GLU A 183 31.69 22.50 4.20
C GLU A 183 32.33 21.29 4.90
N LEU A 184 32.83 20.30 4.13
CA LEU A 184 33.46 19.09 4.63
C LEU A 184 34.98 19.25 4.64
N GLU A 185 35.60 19.40 5.81
CA GLU A 185 37.05 19.47 5.97
C GLU A 185 37.53 18.48 7.05
N ASN A 186 38.54 17.66 6.75
CA ASN A 186 39.09 16.67 7.69
C ASN A 186 38.00 15.80 8.35
N HIS A 187 37.05 15.29 7.55
CA HIS A 187 35.87 14.52 7.99
C HIS A 187 34.83 15.30 8.81
N ILE A 188 35.08 16.56 9.13
CA ILE A 188 34.17 17.43 9.88
C ILE A 188 33.33 18.22 8.87
N LEU A 189 32.02 17.99 8.92
CA LEU A 189 31.02 18.74 8.20
C LEU A 189 30.53 19.89 9.09
N THR A 190 30.69 21.13 8.63
CA THR A 190 30.26 22.33 9.36
C THR A 190 28.96 22.89 8.77
N PHE A 191 28.13 23.53 9.60
CA PHE A 191 26.85 24.07 9.17
C PHE A 191 26.77 25.57 9.45
N ASP A 192 26.63 26.35 8.39
CA ASP A 192 26.40 27.79 8.43
C ASP A 192 24.90 28.11 8.55
N GLN A 193 24.06 27.40 7.80
CA GLN A 193 22.61 27.59 7.76
C GLN A 193 21.85 26.70 8.78
N PRO A 194 20.73 27.19 9.34
CA PRO A 194 19.82 26.36 10.13
C PRO A 194 19.28 25.15 9.34
N PRO A 195 19.04 23.98 9.97
CA PRO A 195 18.36 22.86 9.33
C PRO A 195 16.93 23.22 8.93
N VAL A 196 16.53 22.79 7.72
CA VAL A 196 15.13 22.77 7.30
C VAL A 196 14.56 21.41 7.67
N LEU A 197 13.61 21.40 8.60
CA LEU A 197 12.86 20.20 8.98
C LEU A 197 11.48 20.23 8.33
N ALA A 198 10.89 19.05 8.16
CA ALA A 198 9.47 19.00 7.81
C ALA A 198 8.63 19.64 8.94
N PRO A 199 7.50 20.28 8.60
CA PRO A 199 6.51 20.67 9.59
C PRO A 199 6.02 19.45 10.39
N THR A 200 5.46 19.71 11.54
CA THR A 200 4.87 18.68 12.40
C THR A 200 3.66 18.01 11.73
N GLN A 201 3.31 16.80 12.16
CA GLN A 201 2.19 16.05 11.58
C GLN A 201 0.87 16.83 11.68
N GLU A 202 0.63 17.50 12.80
CA GLU A 202 -0.56 18.29 13.08
C GLU A 202 -0.65 19.58 12.25
N GLU A 203 0.49 20.13 11.81
CA GLU A 203 0.52 21.22 10.84
C GLU A 203 0.19 20.72 9.43
N LEU A 204 0.67 19.52 9.09
CA LEU A 204 0.48 18.92 7.76
C LEU A 204 -0.89 18.25 7.57
N ILE A 205 -1.51 17.78 8.65
CA ILE A 205 -2.72 16.94 8.61
C ILE A 205 -3.67 17.38 9.71
N GLN A 206 -4.79 17.96 9.30
CA GLN A 206 -5.87 18.37 10.19
C GLN A 206 -6.78 17.16 10.51
N PHE A 207 -6.49 16.45 11.60
CA PHE A 207 -7.35 15.37 12.10
C PHE A 207 -8.69 15.91 12.60
N LYS A 208 -9.79 15.25 12.22
CA LYS A 208 -11.14 15.60 12.66
C LYS A 208 -11.68 14.50 13.54
N ILE A 209 -11.88 14.80 14.83
CA ILE A 209 -12.33 13.85 15.83
C ILE A 209 -13.78 14.14 16.19
N GLY A 210 -14.69 13.23 15.82
CA GLY A 210 -16.09 13.29 16.21
C GLY A 210 -16.30 12.84 17.66
N TRP A 211 -17.25 13.47 18.36
CA TRP A 211 -17.57 13.16 19.76
C TRP A 211 -17.90 11.68 20.01
N VAL A 212 -18.65 11.05 19.09
CA VAL A 212 -18.99 9.63 19.21
C VAL A 212 -17.75 8.75 19.16
N PHE A 213 -16.81 9.04 18.25
CA PHE A 213 -15.55 8.32 18.16
C PHE A 213 -14.66 8.56 19.39
N PHE A 214 -14.55 9.82 19.82
CA PHE A 214 -13.80 10.22 21.01
C PHE A 214 -14.27 9.47 22.26
N LEU A 215 -15.56 9.59 22.60
CA LEU A 215 -16.15 8.95 23.77
C LEU A 215 -16.07 7.42 23.70
N LYS A 216 -16.29 6.84 22.52
CA LYS A 216 -16.14 5.39 22.31
C LYS A 216 -14.70 4.93 22.55
N THR A 217 -13.71 5.71 22.11
CA THR A 217 -12.30 5.35 22.25
C THR A 217 -11.84 5.50 23.70
N LEU A 218 -12.21 6.59 24.38
CA LEU A 218 -11.96 6.75 25.81
C LEU A 218 -12.64 5.67 26.65
N TRP A 219 -13.90 5.34 26.33
CA TRP A 219 -14.60 4.22 26.96
C TRP A 219 -13.84 2.91 26.74
N GLY A 220 -13.32 2.68 25.53
CA GLY A 220 -12.52 1.52 25.17
C GLY A 220 -11.21 1.40 25.97
N GLU A 221 -10.51 2.52 26.21
CA GLU A 221 -9.24 2.54 26.95
C GLU A 221 -9.47 2.55 28.46
N PHE A 222 -10.21 3.52 28.98
CA PHE A 222 -10.32 3.83 30.41
C PHE A 222 -11.60 3.32 31.08
N GLY A 223 -12.62 2.93 30.30
CA GLY A 223 -13.88 2.43 30.86
C GLY A 223 -13.66 1.23 31.80
N PRO A 224 -14.42 1.10 32.91
CA PRO A 224 -14.25 0.00 33.84
C PRO A 224 -14.43 -1.36 33.14
N ALA A 225 -13.48 -2.28 33.34
CA ALA A 225 -13.46 -3.56 32.63
C ALA A 225 -14.75 -4.38 32.82
N TRP A 226 -15.42 -4.25 33.97
CA TRP A 226 -16.67 -4.93 34.30
C TRP A 226 -17.90 -4.41 33.53
N LEU A 227 -17.82 -3.20 32.94
CA LEU A 227 -18.86 -2.64 32.07
C LEU A 227 -18.61 -2.87 30.58
N LYS A 228 -17.38 -3.30 30.21
CA LYS A 228 -17.03 -3.57 28.82
C LYS A 228 -17.58 -4.94 28.40
N PRO A 229 -18.16 -5.07 27.19
CA PRO A 229 -18.53 -6.37 26.65
C PRO A 229 -17.30 -7.27 26.62
N THR A 230 -17.32 -8.38 27.37
CA THR A 230 -16.23 -9.34 27.34
C THR A 230 -16.23 -10.02 25.97
N PRO A 231 -15.16 -9.89 25.16
CA PRO A 231 -15.09 -10.60 23.89
C PRO A 231 -15.11 -12.11 24.16
N PRO A 232 -15.73 -12.92 23.27
CA PRO A 232 -15.81 -14.37 23.46
C PRO A 232 -14.44 -15.04 23.65
N ALA A 233 -13.39 -14.47 23.04
CA ALA A 233 -12.01 -14.84 23.26
C ALA A 233 -11.06 -13.67 22.90
N ALA A 234 -10.02 -13.47 23.72
CA ALA A 234 -8.98 -12.49 23.44
C ALA A 234 -7.95 -13.04 22.42
N PRO A 235 -7.42 -12.19 21.52
CA PRO A 235 -6.35 -12.60 20.61
C PRO A 235 -5.12 -13.08 21.37
N TRP A 236 -4.46 -14.12 20.84
CA TRP A 236 -3.14 -14.54 21.33
C TRP A 236 -2.09 -13.50 20.96
N ARG A 237 -1.33 -13.00 21.93
CA ARG A 237 -0.40 -11.88 21.73
C ARG A 237 0.98 -12.13 22.34
N GLY A 238 1.35 -13.40 22.52
CA GLY A 238 2.59 -13.77 23.21
C GLY A 238 2.56 -13.41 24.70
N LYS A 239 3.75 -13.24 25.30
CA LYS A 239 3.87 -12.79 26.69
C LYS A 239 3.57 -11.29 26.84
N VAL A 240 3.24 -10.90 28.07
CA VAL A 240 3.03 -9.51 28.48
C VAL A 240 4.26 -8.62 28.21
N ILE A 241 4.06 -7.31 28.21
CA ILE A 241 5.11 -6.32 28.01
C ILE A 241 6.05 -6.32 29.21
N THR A 242 7.35 -6.52 28.97
CA THR A 242 8.44 -6.39 29.96
C THR A 242 9.55 -5.54 29.36
N LEU A 243 10.16 -4.65 30.16
CA LEU A 243 11.23 -3.77 29.68
C LEU A 243 12.44 -4.55 29.14
N GLU A 244 12.77 -5.68 29.76
CA GLU A 244 13.86 -6.56 29.33
C GLU A 244 13.31 -7.93 28.86
N PRO A 245 14.06 -8.66 28.01
CA PRO A 245 15.32 -8.24 27.37
C PRO A 245 15.08 -7.36 26.13
N HIS A 246 16.01 -6.46 25.81
CA HIS A 246 15.98 -5.72 24.53
C HIS A 246 16.51 -6.51 23.32
N LYS A 247 16.79 -7.80 23.51
CA LYS A 247 17.40 -8.68 22.51
C LYS A 247 16.47 -8.92 21.32
N LEU A 248 16.96 -8.62 20.13
CA LEU A 248 16.23 -8.69 18.87
C LEU A 248 16.62 -9.95 18.10
N ASN A 249 15.63 -10.80 17.85
CA ASN A 249 15.76 -11.88 16.90
C ASN A 249 15.23 -11.45 15.55
N ILE A 250 15.95 -11.79 14.48
CA ILE A 250 15.55 -11.49 13.10
C ILE A 250 15.67 -12.76 12.26
N ARG A 251 14.68 -12.99 11.40
CA ARG A 251 14.78 -13.89 10.24
C ARG A 251 14.61 -13.09 8.98
N LEU A 252 15.35 -13.47 7.94
CA LEU A 252 15.27 -12.86 6.62
C LEU A 252 14.84 -13.93 5.62
N MET A 253 13.88 -13.57 4.77
CA MET A 253 13.55 -14.33 3.56
C MET A 253 13.49 -13.38 2.37
N ALA A 254 13.81 -13.90 1.19
CA ALA A 254 13.74 -13.18 -0.07
C ALA A 254 12.79 -13.90 -1.03
N ILE A 255 12.06 -13.11 -1.82
CA ILE A 255 11.15 -13.57 -2.87
C ILE A 255 11.74 -13.12 -4.20
N ARG A 256 12.00 -14.08 -5.08
CA ARG A 256 12.59 -13.82 -6.39
C ARG A 256 11.68 -12.96 -7.28
N PRO A 257 12.23 -12.16 -8.21
CA PRO A 257 11.46 -11.21 -9.02
C PRO A 257 10.35 -11.87 -9.88
N ASP A 258 10.61 -13.06 -10.43
CA ASP A 258 9.65 -13.85 -11.21
C ASP A 258 8.41 -14.24 -10.38
N ILE A 259 8.64 -14.63 -9.13
CA ILE A 259 7.60 -15.02 -8.19
C ILE A 259 6.83 -13.79 -7.70
N VAL A 260 7.52 -12.69 -7.39
CA VAL A 260 6.88 -11.41 -7.00
C VAL A 260 5.91 -10.96 -8.09
N THR A 261 6.33 -10.96 -9.35
CA THR A 261 5.50 -10.56 -10.49
C THR A 261 4.23 -11.41 -10.59
N SER A 262 4.38 -12.73 -10.45
CA SER A 262 3.27 -13.68 -10.46
C SER A 262 2.33 -13.46 -9.27
N LEU A 263 2.88 -13.26 -8.07
CA LEU A 263 2.12 -13.10 -6.83
C LEU A 263 1.32 -11.79 -6.84
N VAL A 264 1.93 -10.69 -7.30
CA VAL A 264 1.24 -9.40 -7.47
C VAL A 264 0.12 -9.52 -8.49
N SER A 265 0.33 -10.23 -9.60
CA SER A 265 -0.70 -10.47 -10.61
C SER A 265 -1.88 -11.27 -10.05
N ALA A 266 -1.61 -12.33 -9.29
CA ALA A 266 -2.67 -13.09 -8.61
C ALA A 266 -3.39 -12.26 -7.55
N CYS A 267 -2.67 -11.46 -6.75
CA CYS A 267 -3.30 -10.53 -5.82
C CYS A 267 -4.31 -9.63 -6.53
N ARG A 268 -3.94 -9.05 -7.68
CA ARG A 268 -4.87 -8.22 -8.48
C ARG A 268 -6.08 -9.03 -8.95
N ALA A 269 -5.88 -10.23 -9.49
CA ALA A 269 -6.95 -11.10 -9.97
C ALA A 269 -7.96 -11.48 -8.87
N HIS A 270 -7.49 -11.68 -7.63
CA HIS A 270 -8.34 -12.02 -6.48
C HIS A 270 -8.79 -10.79 -5.67
N GLY A 271 -8.56 -9.58 -6.17
CA GLY A 271 -8.96 -8.37 -5.46
C GLY A 271 -8.19 -8.12 -4.15
N ALA A 272 -7.00 -8.69 -3.98
CA ALA A 272 -6.09 -8.54 -2.85
C ALA A 272 -4.87 -7.64 -3.17
N THR A 273 -3.94 -7.52 -2.22
CA THR A 273 -2.63 -6.86 -2.38
C THR A 273 -1.55 -7.73 -1.75
N LEU A 274 -0.27 -7.44 -2.02
CA LEU A 274 0.86 -8.16 -1.42
C LEU A 274 0.81 -8.12 0.11
N THR A 275 0.59 -6.94 0.71
CA THR A 275 0.44 -6.81 2.17
C THR A 275 -0.72 -7.66 2.69
N ALA A 276 -1.84 -7.68 1.97
CA ALA A 276 -3.02 -8.42 2.41
C ALA A 276 -2.87 -9.93 2.34
N ILE A 277 -2.22 -10.45 1.29
CA ILE A 277 -1.95 -11.89 1.21
C ILE A 277 -0.94 -12.30 2.28
N ILE A 278 0.06 -11.46 2.60
CA ILE A 278 0.99 -11.73 3.70
C ILE A 278 0.24 -11.88 5.03
N HIS A 279 -0.72 -10.99 5.35
CA HIS A 279 -1.56 -11.16 6.54
C HIS A 279 -2.32 -12.49 6.55
N ALA A 280 -2.94 -12.87 5.43
CA ALA A 280 -3.68 -14.13 5.33
C ALA A 280 -2.77 -15.37 5.48
N LEU A 281 -1.57 -15.32 4.92
CA LEU A 281 -0.58 -16.40 5.04
C LEU A 281 -0.03 -16.48 6.47
N VAL A 282 0.31 -15.35 7.11
CA VAL A 282 0.72 -15.33 8.53
C VAL A 282 -0.37 -15.92 9.41
N LEU A 283 -1.63 -15.49 9.24
CA LEU A 283 -2.78 -16.06 9.95
C LEU A 283 -2.88 -17.58 9.75
N THR A 284 -2.71 -18.05 8.50
CA THR A 284 -2.77 -19.48 8.16
C THR A 284 -1.67 -20.27 8.83
N SER A 285 -0.44 -19.75 8.86
CA SER A 285 0.69 -20.39 9.51
C SER A 285 0.50 -20.45 11.03
N LEU A 286 0.09 -19.35 11.66
CA LEU A 286 -0.14 -19.32 13.11
C LEU A 286 -1.32 -20.23 13.51
N ALA A 287 -2.41 -20.25 12.75
CA ALA A 287 -3.54 -21.14 13.00
C ALA A 287 -3.15 -22.62 12.92
N ARG A 288 -2.18 -22.96 12.05
CA ARG A 288 -1.63 -24.31 11.89
C ARG A 288 -0.68 -24.68 13.04
N ARG A 289 0.13 -23.73 13.49
CA ARG A 289 1.26 -23.97 14.41
C ARG A 289 0.88 -23.83 15.88
N ILE A 290 -0.09 -22.99 16.20
CA ILE A 290 -0.53 -22.76 17.57
C ILE A 290 -1.85 -23.50 17.82
N PRO A 291 -1.94 -24.35 18.85
CA PRO A 291 -3.16 -25.09 19.18
C PRO A 291 -4.37 -24.18 19.48
N PRO A 292 -5.60 -24.64 19.17
CA PRO A 292 -6.82 -23.84 19.36
C PRO A 292 -7.11 -23.47 20.81
N GLU A 293 -6.70 -24.29 21.76
CA GLU A 293 -6.82 -24.04 23.20
C GLU A 293 -5.91 -22.91 23.70
N ILE A 294 -4.80 -22.66 23.00
CA ILE A 294 -3.86 -21.57 23.32
C ILE A 294 -4.24 -20.29 22.58
N ALA A 295 -4.59 -20.40 21.30
CA ALA A 295 -4.86 -19.26 20.43
C ALA A 295 -6.15 -19.47 19.62
N PRO A 296 -7.33 -19.20 20.21
CA PRO A 296 -8.60 -19.28 19.49
C PRO A 296 -8.80 -18.12 18.50
N THR A 297 -8.17 -16.96 18.74
CA THR A 297 -8.23 -15.77 17.89
C THR A 297 -6.86 -15.13 17.72
N PHE A 298 -6.71 -14.32 16.67
CA PHE A 298 -5.49 -13.59 16.38
C PHE A 298 -5.79 -12.15 15.95
N ALA A 299 -4.82 -11.25 16.11
CA ALA A 299 -4.92 -9.86 15.72
C ALA A 299 -3.71 -9.44 14.88
N GLY A 300 -3.96 -8.85 13.73
CA GLY A 300 -2.91 -8.34 12.84
C GLY A 300 -3.08 -6.85 12.63
N GLU A 301 -1.96 -6.14 12.56
CA GLU A 301 -1.94 -4.70 12.30
C GLU A 301 -1.02 -4.33 11.14
N THR A 302 -1.24 -3.15 10.57
CA THR A 302 -0.41 -2.58 9.49
C THR A 302 -0.32 -1.08 9.67
N ALA A 303 0.89 -0.54 9.53
CA ALA A 303 1.13 0.89 9.43
C ALA A 303 0.72 1.43 8.06
N ILE A 304 0.14 2.62 8.02
CA ILE A 304 -0.35 3.34 6.85
C ILE A 304 0.41 4.66 6.79
N SER A 305 1.07 4.93 5.66
CA SER A 305 1.71 6.24 5.45
C SER A 305 0.64 7.31 5.28
N LEU A 306 0.80 8.41 6.03
CA LEU A 306 -0.04 9.59 5.97
C LEU A 306 0.48 10.62 4.97
N LEU A 307 1.66 10.40 4.38
CA LEU A 307 2.27 11.29 3.39
C LEU A 307 1.33 11.70 2.24
N PRO A 308 0.47 10.82 1.67
CA PRO A 308 -0.46 11.22 0.61
C PRO A 308 -1.55 12.23 1.05
N LEU A 309 -1.75 12.42 2.34
CA LEU A 309 -2.72 13.35 2.91
C LEU A 309 -2.06 14.64 3.42
N ALA A 310 -0.73 14.65 3.54
CA ALA A 310 0.00 15.79 4.05
C ALA A 310 -0.06 16.95 3.06
N GLN A 311 -0.49 18.12 3.55
CA GLN A 311 -0.55 19.36 2.77
C GLN A 311 0.30 20.41 3.48
N SER A 312 1.31 20.92 2.78
CA SER A 312 2.10 22.05 3.29
C SER A 312 1.22 23.32 3.31
N ALA A 313 1.41 24.16 4.33
CA ALA A 313 0.75 25.46 4.39
C ALA A 313 1.13 26.33 3.18
N ALA A 314 0.21 27.20 2.76
CA ALA A 314 0.45 28.13 1.66
C ALA A 314 1.71 28.98 1.92
N GLY A 315 2.67 28.93 0.99
CA GLY A 315 3.95 29.65 1.09
C GLY A 315 5.13 28.85 1.68
N VAL A 316 4.93 27.59 2.11
CA VAL A 316 6.01 26.69 2.54
C VAL A 316 6.37 25.75 1.38
N ASP A 317 7.44 26.07 0.65
CA ASP A 317 7.96 25.24 -0.45
C ASP A 317 8.85 24.10 0.08
N VAL A 318 8.22 23.07 0.66
CA VAL A 318 8.89 21.84 1.11
C VAL A 318 8.31 20.65 0.37
N ASP A 319 9.14 19.99 -0.44
CA ASP A 319 8.81 18.72 -1.08
C ASP A 319 8.89 17.58 -0.05
N LEU A 320 7.73 17.26 0.54
CA LEU A 320 7.61 16.22 1.57
C LEU A 320 8.02 14.82 1.07
N SER A 321 8.04 14.58 -0.24
CA SER A 321 8.51 13.32 -0.81
C SER A 321 10.03 13.16 -0.81
N LYS A 322 10.77 14.26 -0.57
CA LYS A 322 12.23 14.32 -0.55
C LYS A 322 12.81 14.76 0.80
N ILE A 323 12.01 14.76 1.86
CA ILE A 323 12.47 15.06 3.21
C ILE A 323 12.20 13.89 4.14
N LEU A 324 12.95 13.82 5.25
CA LEU A 324 12.71 12.82 6.28
C LEU A 324 11.55 13.27 7.17
N THR A 325 10.59 12.37 7.40
CA THR A 325 9.38 12.61 8.18
C THR A 325 8.99 11.37 8.99
N ASP A 326 8.22 11.58 10.06
CA ASP A 326 7.47 10.53 10.75
C ASP A 326 5.97 10.78 10.51
N LEU A 327 5.39 10.16 9.47
CA LEU A 327 3.99 10.40 9.07
C LEU A 327 3.27 9.07 8.85
N ASN A 328 2.80 8.48 9.94
CA ASN A 328 2.09 7.21 9.89
C ASN A 328 0.92 7.11 10.87
N THR A 329 -0.06 6.29 10.50
CA THR A 329 -1.10 5.76 11.38
C THR A 329 -1.15 4.23 11.27
N GLY A 330 -2.03 3.57 12.01
CA GLY A 330 -2.18 2.12 12.00
C GLY A 330 -3.62 1.69 11.82
N THR A 331 -3.79 0.47 11.34
CA THR A 331 -5.07 -0.25 11.44
C THR A 331 -4.85 -1.68 11.88
N LYS A 332 -5.89 -2.25 12.50
CA LYS A 332 -5.84 -3.56 13.14
C LYS A 332 -7.13 -4.32 12.85
N THR A 333 -6.99 -5.59 12.46
CA THR A 333 -8.11 -6.55 12.47
C THR A 333 -7.92 -7.63 13.50
N VAL A 334 -9.04 -8.15 14.01
CA VAL A 334 -9.10 -9.36 14.82
C VAL A 334 -9.84 -10.44 14.03
N TRP A 335 -9.18 -11.56 13.78
CA TRP A 335 -9.83 -12.73 13.19
C TRP A 335 -10.52 -13.55 14.28
N SER A 336 -11.83 -13.72 14.12
CA SER A 336 -12.71 -14.36 15.10
C SER A 336 -12.44 -15.85 15.30
N VAL A 337 -12.99 -16.41 16.38
CA VAL A 337 -12.90 -17.86 16.68
C VAL A 337 -13.45 -18.69 15.52
N GLU A 338 -14.57 -18.26 14.93
CA GLU A 338 -15.18 -18.94 13.79
C GLU A 338 -14.25 -18.93 12.57
N THR A 339 -13.65 -17.78 12.27
CA THR A 339 -12.73 -17.64 11.14
C THR A 339 -11.51 -18.55 11.31
N VAL A 340 -10.88 -18.54 12.49
CA VAL A 340 -9.71 -19.36 12.78
C VAL A 340 -10.06 -20.85 12.83
N ALA A 341 -11.20 -21.23 13.41
CA ALA A 341 -11.66 -22.61 13.45
C ALA A 341 -11.95 -23.16 12.05
N ARG A 342 -12.60 -22.37 11.19
CA ARG A 342 -12.85 -22.72 9.79
C ARG A 342 -11.53 -22.93 9.03
N LEU A 343 -10.53 -22.08 9.27
CA LEU A 343 -9.20 -22.22 8.69
C LEU A 343 -8.51 -23.50 9.14
N ARG A 344 -8.49 -23.78 10.45
CA ARG A 344 -7.92 -25.01 11.02
C ARG A 344 -8.60 -26.27 10.47
N ALA A 345 -9.93 -26.27 10.38
CA ALA A 345 -10.68 -27.41 9.85
C ALA A 345 -10.28 -27.74 8.40
N ARG A 346 -10.07 -26.72 7.56
CA ARG A 346 -9.61 -26.91 6.18
C ARG A 346 -8.14 -27.35 6.10
N LEU A 347 -7.27 -26.87 6.99
CA LEU A 347 -5.88 -27.34 7.09
C LEU A 347 -5.79 -28.82 7.51
N GLY A 348 -6.75 -29.31 8.31
CA GLY A 348 -6.85 -30.71 8.74
C GLY A 348 -7.41 -31.65 7.66
N SER A 349 -8.19 -31.13 6.71
CA SER A 349 -8.80 -31.88 5.60
C SER A 349 -8.50 -31.20 4.26
N PRO A 350 -7.24 -31.22 3.80
CA PRO A 350 -6.82 -30.45 2.63
C PRO A 350 -7.42 -31.06 1.35
N GLY A 351 -8.44 -30.39 0.80
CA GLY A 351 -8.84 -30.55 -0.60
C GLY A 351 -8.32 -29.38 -1.44
N ASP A 352 -8.47 -29.46 -2.77
CA ASP A 352 -7.88 -28.55 -3.77
C ASP A 352 -8.40 -27.09 -3.76
N LYS A 353 -8.95 -26.58 -2.65
CA LYS A 353 -9.67 -25.29 -2.60
C LYS A 353 -9.39 -24.43 -1.36
N LEU A 354 -8.37 -24.72 -0.56
CA LEU A 354 -8.07 -23.91 0.63
C LEU A 354 -7.80 -22.44 0.27
N GLU A 355 -7.05 -22.26 -0.81
CA GLU A 355 -6.63 -20.99 -1.35
C GLU A 355 -7.85 -20.16 -1.77
N GLU A 356 -8.69 -20.74 -2.63
CA GLU A 356 -9.88 -20.11 -3.21
C GLU A 356 -11.00 -19.88 -2.18
N GLU A 357 -11.19 -20.80 -1.24
CA GLU A 357 -12.30 -20.72 -0.28
C GLU A 357 -11.97 -19.89 0.97
N LEU A 358 -10.68 -19.71 1.28
CA LEU A 358 -10.25 -19.06 2.52
C LEU A 358 -9.14 -18.03 2.34
N ILE A 359 -7.97 -18.40 1.80
CA ILE A 359 -6.80 -17.50 1.81
C ILE A 359 -7.06 -16.24 0.99
N TRP A 360 -7.51 -16.38 -0.26
CA TRP A 360 -7.83 -15.24 -1.12
C TRP A 360 -9.00 -14.40 -0.59
N PRO A 361 -10.14 -14.98 -0.15
CA PRO A 361 -11.19 -14.22 0.51
C PRO A 361 -10.72 -13.43 1.75
N LEU A 362 -9.86 -14.01 2.59
CA LEU A 362 -9.30 -13.32 3.76
C LEU A 362 -8.41 -12.14 3.36
N ALA A 363 -7.56 -12.33 2.34
CA ALA A 363 -6.72 -11.27 1.79
C ALA A 363 -7.56 -10.15 1.14
N ALA A 364 -8.59 -10.50 0.37
CA ALA A 364 -9.50 -9.53 -0.25
C ALA A 364 -10.27 -8.73 0.81
N ALA A 365 -10.76 -9.40 1.86
CA ALA A 365 -11.43 -8.74 2.98
C ALA A 365 -10.51 -7.75 3.71
N TRP A 366 -9.27 -8.14 4.00
CA TRP A 366 -8.30 -7.24 4.61
C TRP A 366 -7.98 -6.04 3.70
N ARG A 367 -7.81 -6.24 2.38
CA ARG A 367 -7.64 -5.11 1.45
C ARG A 367 -8.84 -4.17 1.48
N ALA A 368 -10.06 -4.71 1.53
CA ALA A 368 -11.27 -3.89 1.59
C ALA A 368 -11.33 -3.04 2.88
N GLU A 369 -10.95 -3.63 4.02
CA GLU A 369 -10.83 -2.91 5.29
C GLU A 369 -9.76 -1.82 5.25
N MET A 370 -8.56 -2.13 4.74
CA MET A 370 -7.49 -1.14 4.53
C MET A 370 -7.97 0.02 3.65
N LYS A 371 -8.69 -0.27 2.57
CA LYS A 371 -9.24 0.75 1.67
C LYS A 371 -10.28 1.62 2.39
N ALA A 372 -11.17 1.01 3.17
CA ALA A 372 -12.14 1.75 3.98
C ALA A 372 -11.46 2.63 5.02
N LYS A 373 -10.40 2.13 5.66
CA LYS A 373 -9.59 2.91 6.61
C LYS A 373 -8.95 4.11 5.94
N VAL A 374 -8.24 3.93 4.83
CA VAL A 374 -7.61 5.03 4.09
C VAL A 374 -8.66 6.06 3.65
N ALA A 375 -9.83 5.62 3.19
CA ALA A 375 -10.91 6.52 2.81
C ALA A 375 -11.53 7.31 3.98
N SER A 376 -11.40 6.83 5.22
CA SER A 376 -11.87 7.55 6.41
C SER A 376 -10.92 8.65 6.86
N LEU A 377 -9.62 8.55 6.55
CA LEU A 377 -8.61 9.50 7.00
C LEU A 377 -8.81 10.90 6.37
N PRO A 378 -8.53 11.99 7.10
CA PRO A 378 -8.00 12.06 8.47
C PRO A 378 -9.08 12.10 9.56
N ASN A 379 -10.29 11.62 9.29
CA ASN A 379 -11.40 11.65 10.25
C ASN A 379 -11.35 10.42 11.17
N ASP A 380 -11.69 10.63 12.45
CA ASP A 380 -11.88 9.57 13.46
C ASP A 380 -10.72 8.55 13.48
N ASP A 381 -9.50 9.08 13.58
CA ASP A 381 -8.27 8.30 13.70
C ASP A 381 -7.66 8.39 15.09
N VAL A 382 -7.13 7.28 15.58
CA VAL A 382 -6.51 7.19 16.91
C VAL A 382 -5.23 8.03 17.03
N VAL A 383 -4.54 8.31 15.92
CA VAL A 383 -3.37 9.19 15.92
C VAL A 383 -3.78 10.63 16.25
N GLY A 384 -4.97 11.07 15.82
CA GLY A 384 -5.49 12.37 16.25
C GLY A 384 -5.64 12.46 17.76
N LEU A 385 -5.98 11.35 18.42
CA LEU A 385 -6.18 11.28 19.89
C LEU A 385 -4.88 11.40 20.72
N ILE A 386 -3.71 11.36 20.08
CA ILE A 386 -2.40 11.52 20.73
C ILE A 386 -2.28 12.88 21.43
N ALA A 387 -2.97 13.91 20.92
CA ALA A 387 -3.00 15.26 21.51
C ALA A 387 -3.53 15.30 22.95
N TRP A 388 -4.27 14.27 23.39
CA TRP A 388 -4.84 14.17 24.74
C TRP A 388 -3.96 13.39 25.72
N VAL A 389 -2.76 12.96 25.31
CA VAL A 389 -1.80 12.33 26.24
C VAL A 389 -1.07 13.42 27.02
N THR A 390 -1.36 13.49 28.33
CA THR A 390 -0.80 14.51 29.23
C THR A 390 0.53 14.11 29.87
N ASP A 391 0.85 12.82 29.95
CA ASP A 391 2.14 12.31 30.42
C ASP A 391 2.52 11.04 29.65
N TRP A 392 3.49 11.16 28.75
CA TRP A 392 3.99 10.03 27.97
C TRP A 392 4.68 8.97 28.82
N GLN A 393 5.44 9.37 29.84
CA GLN A 393 6.20 8.46 30.68
C GLN A 393 5.27 7.61 31.53
N GLU A 394 4.27 8.21 32.15
CA GLU A 394 3.25 7.49 32.92
C GLU A 394 2.44 6.55 32.02
N ARG A 395 2.02 7.03 30.84
CA ARG A 395 1.31 6.20 29.86
C ARG A 395 2.09 4.93 29.51
N TRP A 396 3.38 5.05 29.23
CA TRP A 396 4.22 3.92 28.86
C TRP A 396 4.52 2.99 30.03
N LYS A 397 4.79 3.54 31.22
CA LYS A 397 4.97 2.75 32.44
C LYS A 397 3.72 1.93 32.76
N GLY A 398 2.53 2.49 32.54
CA GLY A 398 1.25 1.79 32.72
C GLY A 398 1.03 0.61 31.76
N LYS A 399 1.73 0.54 30.63
CA LYS A 399 1.67 -0.59 29.69
C LYS A 399 2.57 -1.77 30.12
N ILE A 400 3.54 -1.55 31.01
CA ILE A 400 4.40 -2.62 31.52
C ILE A 400 3.55 -3.62 32.32
N GLY A 401 3.73 -4.91 32.07
CA GLY A 401 2.92 -5.99 32.65
C GLY A 401 1.57 -6.22 31.96
N GLN A 402 1.16 -5.34 31.04
CA GLN A 402 -0.07 -5.51 30.27
C GLN A 402 0.12 -6.39 29.04
N GLN A 403 -0.99 -6.87 28.47
CA GLN A 403 -1.00 -7.57 27.20
C GLN A 403 -0.61 -6.63 26.05
N ARG A 404 0.06 -7.18 25.03
CA ARG A 404 0.44 -6.48 23.80
C ARG A 404 -0.77 -6.05 22.97
N ASP A 405 -0.58 -5.20 21.97
CA ASP A 405 -1.71 -4.63 21.21
C ASP A 405 -2.26 -5.55 20.10
N ALA A 406 -1.38 -6.37 19.52
CA ALA A 406 -1.67 -7.29 18.42
C ALA A 406 -0.79 -8.55 18.48
N THR A 407 -1.17 -9.57 17.70
CA THR A 407 -0.36 -10.77 17.52
C THR A 407 0.86 -10.48 16.64
N TRP A 408 0.64 -9.86 15.48
CA TRP A 408 1.72 -9.46 14.57
C TRP A 408 1.42 -8.13 13.91
N ALA A 409 2.47 -7.45 13.45
CA ALA A 409 2.36 -6.35 12.50
C ALA A 409 2.93 -6.76 11.13
N VAL A 410 2.37 -6.23 10.05
CA VAL A 410 3.03 -6.19 8.74
C VAL A 410 3.35 -4.74 8.42
N SER A 411 4.64 -4.43 8.29
CA SER A 411 5.11 -3.10 7.91
C SER A 411 5.69 -3.15 6.51
N ASN A 412 4.97 -2.59 5.52
CA ASN A 412 5.41 -2.63 4.12
C ASN A 412 5.85 -1.23 3.66
N VAL A 413 7.16 -1.03 3.53
CA VAL A 413 7.74 0.25 3.10
C VAL A 413 7.73 0.41 1.58
N GLY A 414 7.31 -0.60 0.83
CA GLY A 414 7.11 -0.57 -0.62
C GLY A 414 8.38 -0.85 -1.42
N SER A 415 8.40 -0.36 -2.66
CA SER A 415 9.49 -0.57 -3.61
C SER A 415 10.34 0.69 -3.75
N LEU A 416 11.66 0.52 -3.77
CA LEU A 416 12.63 1.56 -4.07
C LEU A 416 13.07 1.45 -5.54
N ARG A 417 13.25 2.59 -6.22
CA ARG A 417 13.86 2.62 -7.55
C ARG A 417 15.38 2.47 -7.41
N GLY A 418 15.92 1.36 -7.91
CA GLY A 418 17.33 0.99 -7.73
C GLY A 418 18.31 1.61 -8.73
N VAL A 419 17.84 2.45 -9.66
CA VAL A 419 18.66 3.09 -10.69
C VAL A 419 18.39 4.59 -10.73
N SER A 420 19.41 5.40 -10.98
CA SER A 420 19.26 6.82 -11.33
C SER A 420 19.33 7.00 -12.85
N SER A 421 19.10 8.23 -13.34
CA SER A 421 19.12 8.59 -14.76
C SER A 421 20.50 8.51 -15.45
N GLU A 422 21.52 8.02 -14.75
CA GLU A 422 22.88 7.87 -15.31
C GLU A 422 22.97 6.58 -16.12
N GLY A 423 23.81 6.60 -17.16
CA GLY A 423 24.00 5.48 -18.09
C GLY A 423 24.57 4.20 -17.43
N PRO A 424 24.81 3.14 -18.23
CA PRO A 424 25.25 1.85 -17.74
C PRO A 424 26.51 1.92 -16.85
N GLY A 425 26.53 1.17 -15.75
CA GLY A 425 27.70 0.98 -14.89
C GLY A 425 27.81 1.90 -13.66
N GLY A 426 26.95 2.93 -13.54
CA GLY A 426 26.88 3.78 -12.34
C GLY A 426 26.46 3.03 -11.07
N TRP A 427 26.40 3.75 -9.94
CA TRP A 427 25.86 3.20 -8.70
C TRP A 427 24.41 2.75 -8.90
N ARG A 428 24.07 1.59 -8.37
CA ARG A 428 22.74 0.97 -8.43
C ARG A 428 22.44 0.25 -7.13
N ILE A 429 21.17 0.17 -6.75
CA ILE A 429 20.70 -0.62 -5.62
C ILE A 429 19.99 -1.87 -6.16
N HIS A 430 20.38 -3.05 -5.67
CA HIS A 430 19.81 -4.34 -6.12
C HIS A 430 18.78 -4.93 -5.18
N ARG A 431 18.99 -4.70 -3.89
CA ARG A 431 18.29 -5.41 -2.82
C ARG A 431 18.14 -4.47 -1.64
N SER A 432 17.04 -4.58 -0.92
CA SER A 432 16.76 -3.80 0.29
C SER A 432 16.26 -4.73 1.40
N PHE A 433 16.62 -4.48 2.67
CA PHE A 433 16.04 -5.11 3.87
C PHE A 433 15.60 -4.05 4.85
N PHE A 434 14.32 -4.03 5.21
CA PHE A 434 13.80 -3.15 6.24
C PHE A 434 13.53 -3.94 7.52
N THR A 435 13.88 -3.38 8.68
CA THR A 435 13.54 -3.96 9.98
C THR A 435 13.38 -2.89 11.07
N GLN A 436 12.70 -3.30 12.12
CA GLN A 436 12.39 -2.53 13.33
C GLN A 436 13.14 -3.15 14.53
N PRO A 437 13.19 -2.48 15.70
CA PRO A 437 13.85 -3.02 16.88
C PRO A 437 12.94 -4.09 17.51
N ALA A 438 13.39 -4.72 18.58
CA ALA A 438 12.52 -5.52 19.42
C ALA A 438 11.39 -4.62 19.95
N ALA A 439 10.18 -4.74 19.41
CA ALA A 439 9.05 -3.92 19.81
C ALA A 439 8.58 -4.32 21.22
N ILE A 440 9.09 -3.64 22.24
CA ILE A 440 8.78 -3.96 23.64
C ILE A 440 7.30 -3.73 23.93
N ALA A 441 6.83 -2.52 23.63
CA ALA A 441 5.43 -2.14 23.61
C ALA A 441 4.95 -2.08 22.15
N GLY A 442 4.35 -3.18 21.68
CA GLY A 442 3.91 -3.38 20.30
C GLY A 442 3.41 -4.82 20.07
N PRO A 443 3.36 -5.30 18.82
CA PRO A 443 2.92 -6.66 18.50
C PRO A 443 3.89 -7.73 19.05
N ALA A 444 3.50 -9.01 19.05
CA ALA A 444 4.39 -10.09 19.49
C ALA A 444 5.58 -10.29 18.54
N PHE A 445 5.38 -10.06 17.24
CA PHE A 445 6.43 -10.00 16.22
C PHE A 445 6.01 -9.09 15.06
N SER A 446 6.98 -8.64 14.26
CA SER A 446 6.75 -7.82 13.06
C SER A 446 7.21 -8.57 11.81
N VAL A 447 6.47 -8.44 10.72
CA VAL A 447 6.87 -8.85 9.37
C VAL A 447 7.09 -7.59 8.53
N ASN A 448 8.34 -7.24 8.27
CA ASN A 448 8.71 -6.03 7.54
C ASN A 448 8.99 -6.37 6.09
N VAL A 449 8.44 -5.61 5.15
CA VAL A 449 8.47 -5.89 3.72
C VAL A 449 9.04 -4.69 2.97
N THR A 450 10.00 -4.93 2.09
CA THR A 450 10.57 -3.93 1.18
C THR A 450 10.99 -4.61 -0.13
N GLY A 451 11.22 -3.83 -1.17
CA GLY A 451 11.73 -4.34 -2.44
C GLY A 451 12.42 -3.28 -3.28
N VAL A 452 13.03 -3.73 -4.37
CA VAL A 452 13.59 -2.86 -5.41
C VAL A 452 12.78 -3.09 -6.70
N GLU A 453 12.52 -2.02 -7.46
CA GLU A 453 11.78 -2.12 -8.73
C GLU A 453 12.48 -3.11 -9.67
N GLY A 454 11.75 -4.14 -10.12
CA GLY A 454 12.29 -5.22 -10.97
C GLY A 454 13.21 -6.22 -10.25
N GLY A 455 13.50 -6.00 -8.95
CA GLY A 455 14.34 -6.84 -8.12
C GLY A 455 13.55 -7.74 -7.16
N GLU A 456 14.26 -8.22 -6.14
CA GLU A 456 13.67 -9.07 -5.09
C GLU A 456 12.78 -8.26 -4.14
N VAL A 457 11.76 -8.92 -3.59
CA VAL A 457 11.06 -8.46 -2.39
C VAL A 457 11.60 -9.24 -1.21
N THR A 458 11.93 -8.55 -0.13
CA THR A 458 12.46 -9.17 1.08
C THR A 458 11.47 -9.02 2.22
N MET A 459 11.47 -10.01 3.11
CA MET A 459 10.69 -9.97 4.33
C MET A 459 11.60 -10.26 5.52
N THR A 460 11.60 -9.37 6.51
CA THR A 460 12.23 -9.65 7.80
C THR A 460 11.17 -9.93 8.86
N MET A 461 11.39 -10.96 9.67
CA MET A 461 10.56 -11.27 10.83
C MET A 461 11.34 -10.98 12.10
N GLY A 462 10.91 -9.94 12.82
CA GLY A 462 11.57 -9.43 14.01
C GLY A 462 10.74 -9.68 15.27
N TRP A 463 11.36 -10.16 16.36
CA TRP A 463 10.69 -10.28 17.65
C TRP A 463 11.67 -10.09 18.82
N GLN A 464 11.13 -9.65 19.94
CA GLN A 464 11.85 -9.60 21.21
C GLN A 464 12.07 -11.02 21.73
N GLU A 465 13.29 -11.33 22.17
CA GLU A 465 13.59 -12.62 22.79
C GLU A 465 12.66 -12.90 23.98
N THR A 466 12.37 -14.17 24.23
CA THR A 466 11.52 -14.69 25.32
C THR A 466 10.02 -14.48 25.18
N ILE A 467 9.54 -13.61 24.29
CA ILE A 467 8.11 -13.26 24.20
C ILE A 467 7.30 -14.32 23.45
N ILE A 468 7.91 -14.91 22.44
CA ILE A 468 7.40 -16.04 21.65
C ILE A 468 8.54 -17.03 21.41
N ASP A 469 8.20 -18.29 21.16
CA ASP A 469 9.18 -19.32 20.83
C ASP A 469 9.84 -19.05 19.47
N ALA A 470 11.16 -19.16 19.39
CA ALA A 470 11.89 -19.04 18.13
C ALA A 470 11.41 -20.07 17.09
N ALA A 471 11.07 -21.29 17.52
CA ALA A 471 10.57 -22.35 16.65
C ALA A 471 9.24 -21.96 15.97
N LEU A 472 8.44 -21.08 16.57
CA LEU A 472 7.22 -20.57 15.95
C LEU A 472 7.55 -19.65 14.76
N VAL A 473 8.53 -18.75 14.92
CA VAL A 473 8.92 -17.80 13.86
C VAL A 473 9.77 -18.48 12.78
N ASP A 474 10.66 -19.39 13.16
CA ASP A 474 11.39 -20.26 12.22
C ASP A 474 10.39 -21.02 11.35
N GLY A 475 9.39 -21.59 12.01
CA GLY A 475 8.29 -22.23 11.35
C GLY A 475 7.47 -21.32 10.42
N LEU A 476 7.15 -20.12 10.86
CA LEU A 476 6.48 -19.15 10.00
C LEU A 476 7.31 -18.85 8.74
N ALA A 477 8.63 -18.69 8.90
CA ALA A 477 9.54 -18.47 7.77
C ALA A 477 9.53 -19.63 6.77
N GLU A 478 9.58 -20.86 7.27
CA GLU A 478 9.48 -22.08 6.45
C GLU A 478 8.16 -22.14 5.69
N ASP A 479 7.04 -21.84 6.35
CA ASP A 479 5.71 -21.86 5.74
C ASP A 479 5.60 -20.84 4.61
N LEU A 480 5.93 -19.57 4.91
CA LEU A 480 5.87 -18.50 3.93
C LEU A 480 6.79 -18.77 2.75
N SER A 481 8.02 -19.19 3.01
CA SER A 481 8.99 -19.53 1.97
C SER A 481 8.49 -20.67 1.08
N GLY A 482 8.03 -21.77 1.68
CA GLY A 482 7.49 -22.91 0.95
C GLY A 482 6.27 -22.54 0.10
N TRP A 483 5.28 -21.86 0.69
CA TRP A 483 4.04 -21.51 -0.02
C TRP A 483 4.27 -20.52 -1.16
N ILE A 484 5.16 -19.55 -0.99
CA ILE A 484 5.48 -18.55 -2.01
C ILE A 484 6.32 -19.17 -3.13
N GLN A 485 7.31 -20.03 -2.81
CA GLN A 485 8.09 -20.74 -3.82
C GLN A 485 7.23 -21.68 -4.66
N ASP A 486 6.37 -22.45 -4.00
CA ASP A 486 5.43 -23.34 -4.68
C ASP A 486 4.47 -22.56 -5.58
N PHE A 487 3.94 -21.43 -5.09
CA PHE A 487 3.13 -20.53 -5.91
C PHE A 487 3.83 -20.13 -7.22
N GLY A 488 5.12 -19.80 -7.14
CA GLY A 488 5.95 -19.46 -8.30
C GLY A 488 6.10 -20.60 -9.32
N ASN A 489 6.14 -21.85 -8.84
CA ASN A 489 6.30 -23.02 -9.71
C ASN A 489 4.99 -23.46 -10.38
N THR A 490 3.85 -23.32 -9.70
CA THR A 490 2.57 -23.88 -10.16
C THR A 490 1.57 -22.86 -10.68
N GLY A 491 1.83 -21.55 -10.57
CA GLY A 491 0.85 -20.49 -10.92
C GLY A 491 -0.43 -20.53 -10.08
N ARG A 492 -0.42 -21.36 -9.05
CA ARG A 492 -1.42 -21.61 -8.01
C ARG A 492 -0.59 -21.85 -6.75
N PRO A 493 -1.00 -21.42 -5.54
CA PRO A 493 -0.33 -21.90 -4.34
C PRO A 493 -0.47 -23.42 -4.36
N ALA A 494 0.62 -24.18 -4.26
CA ALA A 494 0.50 -25.63 -4.26
C ALA A 494 -0.47 -26.02 -3.15
N CYS A 495 -1.39 -26.93 -3.48
CA CYS A 495 -2.30 -27.48 -2.51
C CYS A 495 -1.47 -27.92 -1.29
N LEU A 496 -1.74 -27.43 -0.08
CA LEU A 496 -0.99 -27.85 1.12
C LEU A 496 -1.02 -29.38 1.34
N ALA A 497 -1.95 -30.07 0.67
CA ALA A 497 -2.00 -31.53 0.55
C ALA A 497 -0.84 -32.15 -0.26
N CYS A 498 -0.34 -31.46 -1.27
CA CYS A 498 0.67 -31.90 -2.23
C CYS A 498 2.06 -31.99 -1.57
N LEU A 499 2.41 -30.99 -0.74
CA LEU A 499 3.63 -30.97 0.07
C LEU A 499 3.72 -32.16 1.06
N ARG A 500 2.59 -32.58 1.65
CA ARG A 500 2.54 -33.75 2.54
C ARG A 500 2.80 -35.08 1.83
N ARG A 501 2.57 -35.18 0.51
CA ARG A 501 2.89 -36.39 -0.26
C ARG A 501 4.39 -36.51 -0.51
N ILE A 502 5.08 -35.40 -0.74
CA ILE A 502 6.51 -35.39 -1.04
C ILE A 502 7.33 -35.73 0.21
N THR A 503 6.95 -35.24 1.39
CA THR A 503 7.63 -35.56 2.66
C THR A 503 7.32 -36.97 3.20
N ARG A 504 6.28 -37.64 2.71
CA ARG A 504 5.96 -39.05 3.06
C ARG A 504 6.54 -40.07 2.08
N ALA A 505 6.95 -39.67 0.88
CA ALA A 505 7.50 -40.59 -0.11
C ALA A 505 8.87 -41.18 0.27
N THR A 506 9.53 -40.66 1.31
CA THR A 506 10.74 -41.24 1.90
C THR A 506 10.46 -42.31 2.98
N ALA A 507 9.20 -42.63 3.28
CA ALA A 507 8.85 -43.65 4.27
C ALA A 507 7.67 -44.52 3.82
N ALA A 508 8.02 -45.63 3.16
CA ALA A 508 7.29 -46.89 3.04
C ALA A 508 6.05 -46.99 2.13
N SER A 509 6.18 -47.93 1.18
CA SER A 509 5.16 -48.55 0.35
C SER A 509 4.11 -49.35 1.13
N LEU A 510 2.85 -49.31 0.67
CA LEU A 510 1.94 -50.44 0.31
C LEU A 510 0.45 -49.97 0.27
N SER A 511 -0.20 -50.24 -0.86
CA SER A 511 -1.64 -50.07 -1.21
C SER A 511 -2.58 -51.03 -0.40
N PRO A 512 -3.95 -51.05 -0.54
CA PRO A 512 -4.80 -50.52 -1.62
C PRO A 512 -6.18 -49.87 -1.30
N ILE A 513 -6.62 -49.07 -2.29
CA ILE A 513 -7.95 -48.93 -2.92
C ILE A 513 -9.21 -49.33 -2.13
N LEU A 514 -10.08 -48.34 -1.87
CA LEU A 514 -11.54 -48.53 -1.83
C LEU A 514 -12.25 -47.34 -2.51
N THR A 515 -12.94 -47.65 -3.61
CA THR A 515 -13.81 -46.75 -4.37
C THR A 515 -15.14 -46.57 -3.63
N GLN A 516 -15.60 -45.33 -3.44
CA GLN A 516 -16.98 -45.07 -2.99
C GLN A 516 -17.67 -44.07 -3.91
N VAL A 517 -18.70 -44.55 -4.60
CA VAL A 517 -19.63 -43.77 -5.43
C VAL A 517 -20.56 -43.01 -4.49
N ARG A 518 -20.57 -41.68 -4.52
CA ARG A 518 -21.50 -40.86 -3.72
C ARG A 518 -22.48 -40.07 -4.60
N GLY A 519 -23.75 -40.38 -4.33
CA GLY A 519 -25.01 -39.74 -4.73
C GLY A 519 -25.00 -38.29 -5.21
N LYS A 520 -25.79 -38.12 -6.28
CA LYS A 520 -26.45 -36.92 -6.79
C LYS A 520 -26.79 -35.91 -5.67
N LYS A 521 -26.16 -34.72 -5.69
CA LYS A 521 -26.57 -33.58 -4.86
C LYS A 521 -27.73 -32.85 -5.52
N THR A 522 -28.84 -32.74 -4.81
CA THR A 522 -29.90 -31.77 -5.08
C THR A 522 -29.36 -30.35 -4.85
N SER A 523 -29.30 -29.58 -5.93
CA SER A 523 -29.10 -28.14 -5.92
C SER A 523 -30.37 -27.44 -5.40
N GLY A 524 -30.18 -26.30 -4.72
CA GLY A 524 -31.23 -25.29 -4.56
C GLY A 524 -31.91 -25.24 -3.19
N ARG A 525 -31.41 -24.37 -2.30
CA ARG A 525 -32.28 -23.68 -1.34
C ARG A 525 -32.09 -22.17 -1.48
N LEU A 526 -33.17 -21.51 -1.87
CA LEU A 526 -33.34 -20.06 -1.91
C LEU A 526 -33.18 -19.46 -0.52
N LYS A 527 -32.61 -18.24 -0.44
CA LYS A 527 -32.50 -17.42 0.78
C LYS A 527 -33.87 -17.31 1.46
N ASP A 528 -33.94 -17.55 2.77
CA ASP A 528 -35.17 -17.48 3.59
C ASP A 528 -35.74 -16.05 3.56
N ALA A 529 -36.92 -15.86 2.96
CA ALA A 529 -37.53 -14.55 2.70
C ALA A 529 -38.12 -13.84 3.95
N GLY A 530 -37.70 -14.21 5.16
CA GLY A 530 -38.19 -13.65 6.42
C GLY A 530 -39.67 -13.94 6.72
N VAL A 531 -40.19 -13.35 7.80
CA VAL A 531 -41.61 -13.40 8.21
C VAL A 531 -42.26 -12.03 8.11
N VAL A 532 -43.53 -12.01 7.70
CA VAL A 532 -44.34 -10.78 7.63
C VAL A 532 -44.86 -10.46 9.03
N VAL A 533 -44.66 -9.22 9.45
CA VAL A 533 -45.04 -8.75 10.78
C VAL A 533 -45.73 -7.40 10.69
N ARG A 534 -46.57 -7.09 11.68
CA ARG A 534 -47.19 -5.77 11.86
C ARG A 534 -46.72 -5.19 13.18
N LEU A 535 -46.22 -3.96 13.19
CA LEU A 535 -45.82 -3.30 14.43
C LEU A 535 -47.05 -2.94 15.28
N LEU A 536 -46.97 -3.22 16.58
CA LEU A 536 -47.99 -2.89 17.59
C LEU A 536 -47.65 -1.62 18.38
N LYS A 537 -46.47 -1.04 18.12
CA LYS A 537 -46.02 0.25 18.64
C LYS A 537 -44.92 0.79 17.75
N ASP A 538 -44.63 2.07 17.88
CA ASP A 538 -43.49 2.72 17.21
C ASP A 538 -42.16 2.04 17.56
N ILE A 539 -41.36 1.71 16.54
CA ILE A 539 -40.03 1.14 16.72
C ILE A 539 -39.01 1.95 15.92
N LYS A 540 -38.07 2.57 16.63
CA LYS A 540 -36.94 3.32 16.06
C LYS A 540 -36.16 2.47 15.04
N GLY A 541 -35.98 3.00 13.84
CA GLY A 541 -35.31 2.35 12.70
C GLY A 541 -36.12 1.26 12.00
N PHE A 542 -37.41 1.13 12.30
CA PHE A 542 -38.30 0.14 11.67
C PHE A 542 -39.64 0.71 11.19
N GLY A 543 -40.18 1.72 11.87
CA GLY A 543 -41.39 2.42 11.46
C GLY A 543 -42.39 2.61 12.60
N LYS A 544 -43.47 3.32 12.29
CA LYS A 544 -44.59 3.59 13.20
C LYS A 544 -45.44 2.34 13.47
N GLU A 545 -46.23 2.42 14.53
CA GLU A 545 -47.29 1.46 14.85
C GLU A 545 -48.19 1.22 13.62
N GLY A 546 -48.49 -0.05 13.37
CA GLY A 546 -49.30 -0.47 12.23
C GLY A 546 -48.53 -0.78 10.95
N SER A 547 -47.24 -0.45 10.84
CA SER A 547 -46.42 -0.78 9.66
C SER A 547 -46.28 -2.29 9.45
N ILE A 548 -46.44 -2.74 8.20
CA ILE A 548 -46.36 -4.15 7.80
C ILE A 548 -45.19 -4.36 6.84
N PHE A 549 -44.21 -5.19 7.23
CA PHE A 549 -43.03 -5.50 6.43
C PHE A 549 -42.44 -6.86 6.81
N ARG A 550 -41.39 -7.29 6.09
CA ARG A 550 -40.68 -8.53 6.38
C ARG A 550 -39.50 -8.32 7.32
N THR A 551 -39.40 -9.17 8.33
CA THR A 551 -38.28 -9.17 9.29
C THR A 551 -37.72 -10.58 9.51
N GLU A 552 -36.57 -10.67 10.15
CA GLU A 552 -35.92 -11.94 10.48
C GLU A 552 -36.74 -12.74 11.50
N ARG A 553 -36.89 -14.05 11.27
CA ARG A 553 -37.65 -14.96 12.16
C ARG A 553 -37.15 -14.91 13.61
N GLY A 554 -35.83 -14.81 13.81
CA GLY A 554 -35.20 -14.74 15.12
C GLY A 554 -35.60 -13.49 15.90
N ARG A 555 -35.58 -12.31 15.25
CA ARG A 555 -36.00 -11.04 15.85
C ARG A 555 -37.46 -11.08 16.27
N MET A 556 -38.32 -11.61 15.40
CA MET A 556 -39.74 -11.76 15.71
C MET A 556 -39.97 -12.73 16.88
N ARG A 557 -39.36 -13.92 16.86
CA ARG A 557 -39.54 -14.95 17.89
C ARG A 557 -38.99 -14.56 19.25
N ASN A 558 -37.80 -13.96 19.30
CA ASN A 558 -37.06 -13.79 20.55
C ASN A 558 -37.25 -12.40 21.17
N ILE A 559 -37.58 -11.39 20.38
CA ILE A 559 -37.63 -9.99 20.85
C ILE A 559 -39.03 -9.44 20.72
N TRP A 560 -39.61 -9.42 19.51
CA TRP A 560 -40.82 -8.63 19.26
C TRP A 560 -42.12 -9.31 19.69
N TYR A 561 -42.26 -10.62 19.49
CA TYR A 561 -43.44 -11.36 19.93
C TYR A 561 -43.55 -11.45 21.47
N PRO A 562 -42.50 -11.82 22.23
CA PRO A 562 -42.60 -11.91 23.69
C PRO A 562 -42.85 -10.56 24.36
N THR A 563 -42.29 -9.48 23.79
CA THR A 563 -42.44 -8.12 24.34
C THR A 563 -43.58 -7.31 23.70
N LYS A 564 -44.47 -7.98 22.94
CA LYS A 564 -45.64 -7.41 22.26
C LYS A 564 -45.33 -6.15 21.43
N LYS A 565 -44.16 -6.09 20.77
CA LYS A 565 -43.83 -4.96 19.88
C LYS A 565 -44.35 -5.14 18.46
N ALA A 566 -44.61 -6.38 18.05
CA ALA A 566 -45.16 -6.70 16.74
C ALA A 566 -45.99 -8.00 16.83
N GLU A 567 -46.94 -8.17 15.90
CA GLU A 567 -47.70 -9.41 15.71
C GLU A 567 -47.32 -10.11 14.40
N TYR A 568 -47.46 -11.44 14.37
CA TYR A 568 -47.29 -12.23 13.15
C TYR A 568 -48.48 -11.97 12.22
N VAL A 569 -48.19 -11.68 10.96
CA VAL A 569 -49.23 -11.42 9.97
C VAL A 569 -49.35 -12.62 9.04
N THR A 570 -50.41 -13.39 9.22
CA THR A 570 -50.78 -14.50 8.33
C THR A 570 -51.61 -14.00 7.14
N ALA A 571 -51.77 -14.82 6.10
CA ALA A 571 -52.60 -14.46 4.95
C ALA A 571 -54.08 -14.23 5.34
N ALA A 572 -54.61 -15.03 6.27
CA ALA A 572 -55.95 -14.83 6.82
C ALA A 572 -56.04 -13.51 7.63
N ARG A 573 -54.96 -13.14 8.34
CA ARG A 573 -54.90 -11.89 9.10
C ARG A 573 -54.85 -10.66 8.19
N LEU A 574 -54.15 -10.71 7.06
CA LEU A 574 -54.18 -9.65 6.04
C LEU A 574 -55.59 -9.41 5.51
N GLN A 575 -56.33 -10.48 5.18
CA GLN A 575 -57.72 -10.38 4.72
C GLN A 575 -58.66 -9.78 5.78
N GLN A 576 -58.50 -10.15 7.05
CA GLN A 576 -59.27 -9.55 8.15
C GLN A 576 -58.99 -8.05 8.36
N LEU A 577 -57.79 -7.60 8.00
CA LEU A 577 -57.40 -6.20 8.07
C LEU A 577 -57.75 -5.41 6.81
N GLY A 578 -58.40 -6.04 5.81
CA GLY A 578 -58.72 -5.41 4.52
C GLY A 578 -57.50 -5.16 3.64
N LEU A 579 -56.39 -5.88 3.88
CA LEU A 579 -55.09 -5.69 3.22
C LEU A 579 -54.72 -6.89 2.34
N SER A 580 -53.91 -6.63 1.34
CA SER A 580 -53.45 -7.59 0.34
C SER A 580 -51.93 -7.82 0.43
N LYS A 581 -51.39 -8.73 -0.39
CA LYS A 581 -49.94 -9.00 -0.42
C LYS A 581 -49.10 -7.84 -0.96
N SER A 582 -49.70 -6.90 -1.70
CA SER A 582 -48.99 -5.71 -2.21
C SER A 582 -48.82 -4.61 -1.15
N ASP A 583 -49.52 -4.72 -0.01
CA ASP A 583 -49.44 -3.76 1.09
C ASP A 583 -48.28 -4.07 2.07
N ILE A 584 -47.49 -5.11 1.77
CA ILE A 584 -46.28 -5.44 2.52
C ILE A 584 -45.16 -4.54 2.00
N GLY A 585 -44.89 -3.46 2.73
CA GLY A 585 -43.83 -2.52 2.42
C GLY A 585 -42.44 -2.96 2.87
N GLU A 586 -41.45 -2.12 2.59
CA GLU A 586 -40.13 -2.19 3.20
C GLU A 586 -40.11 -1.45 4.54
N ARG A 587 -39.22 -1.83 5.46
CA ARG A 587 -39.05 -1.14 6.75
C ARG A 587 -38.53 0.28 6.54
N ASP A 588 -38.88 1.21 7.42
CA ASP A 588 -38.35 2.59 7.42
C ASP A 588 -37.11 2.67 8.35
N PRO A 589 -35.88 2.76 7.81
CA PRO A 589 -34.66 2.77 8.62
C PRO A 589 -34.42 4.09 9.36
N MET A 590 -35.11 5.17 8.99
CA MET A 590 -34.87 6.53 9.50
C MET A 590 -35.89 6.97 10.55
N PHE A 591 -36.96 6.20 10.74
CA PHE A 591 -38.01 6.50 11.70
C PHE A 591 -37.47 6.61 13.15
N GLY A 592 -37.70 7.75 13.81
CA GLY A 592 -37.33 7.99 15.21
C GLY A 592 -35.85 8.30 15.47
N MET A 593 -35.04 8.58 14.44
CA MET A 593 -33.69 9.13 14.59
C MET A 593 -33.74 10.67 14.58
N GLN A 594 -33.97 11.27 15.76
CA GLN A 594 -33.57 12.64 16.04
C GLN A 594 -32.41 12.62 17.05
N VAL A 595 -31.46 13.54 16.85
CA VAL A 595 -30.29 13.77 17.71
C VAL A 595 -30.70 14.84 18.70
N GLU A 596 -30.93 14.44 19.95
CA GLU A 596 -30.99 15.35 21.08
C GLU A 596 -29.84 14.99 22.03
N VAL A 597 -29.08 16.02 22.36
CA VAL A 597 -27.92 16.00 23.25
C VAL A 597 -28.46 16.22 24.66
N GLU A 598 -28.41 15.20 25.52
CA GLU A 598 -28.58 15.38 26.97
C GLU A 598 -27.20 15.67 27.57
N GLU A 599 -26.98 16.95 27.89
CA GLU A 599 -25.72 17.55 28.38
C GLU A 599 -25.45 17.32 29.88
N GLU A 600 -26.35 16.69 30.64
CA GLU A 600 -26.34 16.82 32.11
C GLU A 600 -25.65 15.67 32.89
N ILE A 601 -25.13 14.64 32.21
CA ILE A 601 -24.45 13.49 32.88
C ILE A 601 -22.93 13.51 32.63
N VAL A 602 -22.43 14.47 31.84
CA VAL A 602 -21.06 14.45 31.31
C VAL A 602 -20.07 15.29 32.12
N GLU A 603 -20.53 16.22 32.97
CA GLU A 603 -19.63 17.08 33.75
C GLU A 603 -18.91 16.32 34.89
N ASP A 604 -19.59 15.39 35.57
CA ASP A 604 -19.01 14.62 36.70
C ASP A 604 -17.87 13.67 36.28
N ALA A 605 -17.89 13.14 35.05
CA ALA A 605 -16.88 12.20 34.57
C ALA A 605 -15.61 12.92 34.05
N VAL A 606 -15.74 14.19 33.66
CA VAL A 606 -14.62 15.02 33.18
C VAL A 606 -13.89 15.66 34.37
N GLU A 607 -14.61 16.09 35.40
CA GLU A 607 -14.01 16.64 36.64
C GLU A 607 -13.20 15.61 37.43
N ALA A 608 -13.58 14.33 37.42
CA ALA A 608 -12.83 13.29 38.14
C ALA A 608 -11.49 12.90 37.48
N VAL A 609 -11.26 13.27 36.22
CA VAL A 609 -10.05 12.90 35.45
C VAL A 609 -9.07 14.07 35.30
N ALA A 610 -9.54 15.32 35.38
CA ALA A 610 -8.71 16.51 35.22
C ALA A 610 -8.60 17.29 36.55
N GLY A 611 -7.65 16.93 37.41
CA GLY A 611 -7.43 17.61 38.69
C GLY A 611 -6.96 19.08 38.57
N LEU A 612 -7.88 20.02 38.36
CA LEU A 612 -7.61 21.47 38.30
C LEU A 612 -8.37 22.24 39.40
N PRO A 613 -7.72 23.20 40.10
CA PRO A 613 -8.39 24.11 41.02
C PRO A 613 -9.06 25.30 40.31
N TYR A 614 -10.19 25.73 40.89
CA TYR A 614 -11.09 26.78 40.45
C TYR A 614 -10.44 28.19 40.45
N GLY A 615 -10.69 28.99 39.41
CA GLY A 615 -10.43 30.44 39.46
C GLY A 615 -10.67 31.22 38.17
N GLY A 616 -11.78 31.96 38.13
CA GLY A 616 -11.82 33.27 37.46
C GLY A 616 -12.66 33.40 36.19
N ALA A 617 -13.79 34.10 36.33
CA ALA A 617 -14.73 34.48 35.29
C ALA A 617 -14.12 35.20 34.07
N SER A 618 -14.65 34.91 32.87
CA SER A 618 -14.76 35.92 31.81
C SER A 618 -15.91 35.59 30.85
N GLN A 619 -16.43 36.64 30.25
CA GLN A 619 -17.78 36.81 29.71
C GLN A 619 -18.06 36.03 28.42
N LYS A 620 -19.29 35.53 28.30
CA LYS A 620 -19.91 35.15 27.02
C LYS A 620 -19.99 36.38 26.12
N GLN A 621 -19.27 36.36 25.00
CA GLN A 621 -19.52 37.24 23.86
C GLN A 621 -20.04 36.39 22.71
N ALA A 622 -21.24 36.72 22.26
CA ALA A 622 -21.89 36.09 21.12
C ALA A 622 -21.18 36.51 19.82
N SER A 623 -20.91 35.55 18.93
CA SER A 623 -20.67 35.83 17.52
C SER A 623 -21.51 34.89 16.66
N ALA A 624 -22.64 35.42 16.18
CA ALA A 624 -23.24 34.97 14.94
C ALA A 624 -22.26 35.25 13.79
N HIS A 625 -22.09 34.30 12.87
CA HIS A 625 -22.02 34.49 11.42
C HIS A 625 -21.93 33.10 10.77
N GLY A 626 -23.03 32.66 10.16
CA GLY A 626 -22.99 31.58 9.18
C GLY A 626 -22.35 32.13 7.90
N VAL A 627 -21.28 31.50 7.44
CA VAL A 627 -20.65 31.83 6.16
C VAL A 627 -21.42 31.11 5.06
N GLU A 628 -22.16 31.87 4.27
CA GLU A 628 -22.75 31.42 3.00
C GLU A 628 -21.62 31.34 1.96
N ILE A 629 -21.42 30.16 1.34
CA ILE A 629 -20.35 29.96 0.35
C ILE A 629 -20.77 30.65 -0.95
N GLU A 630 -20.07 31.73 -1.31
CA GLU A 630 -20.28 32.47 -2.55
C GLU A 630 -19.97 31.57 -3.77
N HIS A 631 -20.99 31.18 -4.53
CA HIS A 631 -20.87 30.36 -5.74
C HIS A 631 -20.47 31.22 -6.96
N VAL A 632 -19.58 30.72 -7.82
CA VAL A 632 -19.14 31.41 -9.05
C VAL A 632 -20.33 31.58 -10.01
N ALA A 633 -20.52 32.78 -10.56
CA ALA A 633 -21.62 33.04 -11.49
C ALA A 633 -21.48 32.19 -12.79
N PRO A 634 -22.57 31.68 -13.40
CA PRO A 634 -22.51 30.79 -14.57
C PRO A 634 -21.73 31.35 -15.77
N ASN A 635 -21.86 32.65 -16.07
CA ASN A 635 -21.13 33.30 -17.16
C ASN A 635 -19.62 33.37 -16.88
N ARG A 636 -19.24 33.55 -15.62
CA ARG A 636 -17.85 33.56 -15.18
C ARG A 636 -17.25 32.15 -15.24
N ALA A 637 -18.04 31.14 -14.89
CA ALA A 637 -17.65 29.75 -15.04
C ALA A 637 -17.44 29.33 -16.52
N LEU A 638 -18.30 29.81 -17.43
CA LEU A 638 -18.12 29.62 -18.87
C LEU A 638 -16.82 30.25 -19.38
N GLU A 639 -16.50 31.46 -18.90
CA GLU A 639 -15.25 32.15 -19.26
C GLU A 639 -14.01 31.35 -18.83
N PHE A 640 -14.00 30.84 -17.59
CA PHE A 640 -12.92 29.99 -17.10
C PHE A 640 -12.77 28.71 -17.92
N LEU A 641 -13.87 28.00 -18.20
CA LEU A 641 -13.83 26.79 -19.03
C LEU A 641 -13.40 27.07 -20.48
N THR A 642 -13.71 28.25 -21.00
CA THR A 642 -13.32 28.64 -22.36
C THR A 642 -11.83 28.95 -22.43
N ASN A 643 -11.32 29.73 -21.48
CA ASN A 643 -9.97 30.29 -21.52
C ASN A 643 -8.90 29.37 -20.91
N MET A 644 -9.22 28.65 -19.83
CA MET A 644 -8.24 27.82 -19.11
C MET A 644 -8.16 26.39 -19.63
N VAL A 645 -9.25 25.85 -20.17
CA VAL A 645 -9.24 24.52 -20.78
C VAL A 645 -8.83 24.67 -22.25
N PRO A 646 -7.70 24.12 -22.70
CA PRO A 646 -7.28 24.20 -24.09
C PRO A 646 -8.36 23.69 -25.05
N ALA A 647 -8.41 24.22 -26.28
CA ALA A 647 -9.34 23.76 -27.31
C ALA A 647 -9.17 22.26 -27.64
N THR A 648 -7.93 21.76 -27.52
CA THR A 648 -7.57 20.36 -27.72
C THR A 648 -6.85 19.81 -26.48
N LEU A 649 -7.36 18.72 -25.91
CA LEU A 649 -6.75 17.98 -24.81
C LEU A 649 -6.03 16.74 -25.35
N VAL A 650 -4.71 16.65 -25.15
CA VAL A 650 -3.88 15.58 -25.72
C VAL A 650 -3.64 14.48 -24.68
N PHE A 651 -3.82 13.22 -25.09
CA PHE A 651 -3.55 12.03 -24.28
C PHE A 651 -2.56 11.11 -25.02
N GLU A 652 -1.38 10.90 -24.42
CA GLU A 652 -0.38 9.95 -24.92
C GLU A 652 -0.69 8.53 -24.43
N ARG A 653 -0.75 7.56 -25.35
CA ARG A 653 -0.99 6.14 -25.04
C ARG A 653 -0.16 5.22 -25.93
N LEU A 654 0.30 4.11 -25.36
CA LEU A 654 1.01 3.07 -26.12
C LEU A 654 0.04 2.32 -27.05
N LEU A 655 0.46 1.98 -28.26
CA LEU A 655 -0.29 1.11 -29.16
C LEU A 655 -0.28 -0.34 -28.66
N LYS A 656 -1.39 -1.07 -28.82
CA LYS A 656 -1.44 -2.52 -28.54
C LYS A 656 -0.56 -3.32 -29.51
N HIS A 657 -0.49 -2.83 -30.74
CA HIS A 657 0.28 -3.44 -31.82
C HIS A 657 1.42 -2.48 -32.16
N THR A 658 2.58 -2.69 -31.54
CA THR A 658 3.79 -1.95 -31.89
C THR A 658 4.25 -2.41 -33.28
N PRO A 659 4.54 -1.51 -34.23
CA PRO A 659 5.18 -1.92 -35.47
C PRO A 659 6.51 -2.60 -35.13
N SER A 660 6.63 -3.88 -35.49
CA SER A 660 7.87 -4.63 -35.32
C SER A 660 8.99 -3.92 -36.07
N ASN A 661 10.06 -3.55 -35.37
CA ASN A 661 11.33 -3.10 -35.95
C ASN A 661 12.08 -4.28 -36.62
N ALA A 662 11.39 -5.02 -37.49
CA ALA A 662 11.96 -6.06 -38.34
C ALA A 662 12.49 -5.51 -39.67
N ALA A 663 12.73 -4.20 -39.78
CA ALA A 663 13.30 -3.55 -40.97
C ALA A 663 14.75 -3.09 -40.81
N ASN A 664 15.37 -3.24 -39.62
CA ASN A 664 16.77 -2.82 -39.38
C ASN A 664 17.75 -3.97 -39.01
N ASN A 665 17.33 -5.23 -39.08
CA ASN A 665 18.22 -6.40 -38.87
C ASN A 665 18.37 -7.28 -40.12
N SER A 666 18.44 -6.67 -41.31
CA SER A 666 18.81 -7.37 -42.55
C SER A 666 20.17 -6.90 -43.12
N ALA A 667 21.07 -6.42 -42.27
CA ALA A 667 22.41 -5.99 -42.69
C ALA A 667 23.57 -6.80 -42.09
N ASP A 668 23.34 -7.79 -41.21
CA ASP A 668 24.46 -8.46 -40.51
C ASP A 668 24.29 -9.98 -40.31
N SER A 669 23.58 -10.65 -41.23
CA SER A 669 23.61 -12.12 -41.33
C SER A 669 23.77 -12.56 -42.78
N ALA A 670 24.91 -12.17 -43.37
CA ALA A 670 25.38 -12.68 -44.64
C ALA A 670 26.73 -13.40 -44.42
N HIS A 671 26.73 -14.45 -43.60
CA HIS A 671 27.78 -15.47 -43.58
C HIS A 671 27.18 -16.78 -43.06
N ASP A 672 26.72 -17.58 -44.02
CA ASP A 672 26.60 -19.05 -44.05
C ASP A 672 25.37 -19.42 -44.89
N ALA A 673 25.54 -19.27 -46.21
CA ALA A 673 24.61 -19.77 -47.21
C ALA A 673 25.11 -21.13 -47.69
N ASP A 674 24.32 -22.16 -47.42
CA ASP A 674 24.47 -23.50 -47.95
C ASP A 674 24.28 -23.48 -49.48
N GLU A 675 25.12 -24.26 -50.17
CA GLU A 675 25.34 -24.24 -51.62
C GLU A 675 24.07 -24.52 -52.45
N ALA A 676 23.65 -23.54 -53.27
CA ALA A 676 22.82 -23.79 -54.45
C ALA A 676 23.65 -23.47 -55.70
N THR A 677 23.97 -24.52 -56.46
CA THR A 677 24.78 -24.49 -57.68
C THR A 677 24.16 -23.55 -58.72
N VAL A 678 24.81 -22.40 -58.96
CA VAL A 678 24.42 -21.44 -60.00
C VAL A 678 24.86 -21.99 -61.36
N LEU A 679 23.89 -22.54 -62.11
CA LEU A 679 24.09 -23.02 -63.49
C LEU A 679 24.64 -21.91 -64.40
N SER A 680 25.58 -22.29 -65.26
CA SER A 680 26.28 -21.40 -66.19
C SER A 680 25.34 -20.83 -67.28
N PRO A 681 25.69 -19.70 -67.92
CA PRO A 681 24.88 -19.10 -68.99
C PRO A 681 24.60 -20.04 -70.19
N LEU A 682 25.45 -21.05 -70.42
CA LEU A 682 25.24 -22.08 -71.45
C LEU A 682 24.20 -23.13 -71.03
N GLU A 683 24.10 -23.45 -69.74
CA GLU A 683 23.09 -24.36 -69.19
C GLU A 683 21.71 -23.72 -69.11
N ARG A 684 21.63 -22.40 -68.83
CA ARG A 684 20.36 -21.64 -68.93
C ARG A 684 19.83 -21.56 -70.36
N ARG A 685 20.70 -21.44 -71.37
CA ARG A 685 20.29 -21.49 -72.78
C ARG A 685 19.79 -22.87 -73.19
N ARG A 686 20.37 -23.94 -72.64
CA ARG A 686 19.93 -25.32 -72.91
C ARG A 686 18.59 -25.63 -72.26
N ALA A 687 18.34 -25.14 -71.04
CA ALA A 687 17.04 -25.28 -70.35
C ALA A 687 15.91 -24.52 -71.06
N LYS A 688 16.19 -23.33 -71.60
CA LYS A 688 15.20 -22.52 -72.33
C LYS A 688 14.81 -23.05 -73.72
N MET A 689 15.57 -24.01 -74.27
CA MET A 689 15.24 -24.71 -75.52
C MET A 689 14.46 -26.02 -75.30
N LEU A 690 14.19 -26.39 -74.05
CA LEU A 690 13.55 -27.65 -73.64
C LEU A 690 12.22 -27.44 -72.89
N GLU A 691 11.73 -26.21 -72.77
CA GLU A 691 10.39 -25.95 -72.24
C GLU A 691 9.33 -26.28 -73.32
N PRO A 692 8.40 -27.21 -73.05
CA PRO A 692 7.27 -27.43 -73.95
C PRO A 692 6.34 -26.21 -73.93
N GLU A 693 5.94 -25.74 -75.11
CA GLU A 693 4.91 -24.70 -75.27
C GLU A 693 3.63 -25.15 -74.52
N GLN A 694 3.27 -24.45 -73.45
CA GLN A 694 1.96 -24.61 -72.85
C GLN A 694 0.91 -24.00 -73.79
N PRO A 695 -0.23 -24.68 -74.02
CA PRO A 695 -1.24 -24.19 -74.95
C PRO A 695 -1.76 -22.82 -74.50
N ALA A 696 -1.93 -21.91 -75.46
CA ALA A 696 -2.43 -20.57 -75.22
C ALA A 696 -3.83 -20.64 -74.57
N LYS A 697 -3.95 -20.11 -73.34
CA LYS A 697 -5.20 -20.03 -72.59
C LYS A 697 -6.27 -19.31 -73.42
N THR A 698 -7.49 -19.83 -73.38
CA THR A 698 -8.61 -19.24 -74.13
C THR A 698 -9.00 -17.87 -73.56
N PRO A 699 -9.63 -16.97 -74.34
CA PRO A 699 -10.03 -15.64 -73.86
C PRO A 699 -10.95 -15.67 -72.63
N GLU A 700 -11.80 -16.70 -72.49
CA GLU A 700 -12.65 -16.89 -71.30
C GLU A 700 -11.84 -17.28 -70.05
N GLU A 701 -10.79 -18.10 -70.20
CA GLU A 701 -9.90 -18.46 -69.09
C GLU A 701 -9.06 -17.26 -68.61
N LEU A 702 -8.62 -16.40 -69.54
CA LEU A 702 -7.91 -15.16 -69.23
C LEU A 702 -8.82 -14.13 -68.54
N GLU A 703 -10.09 -14.05 -68.94
CA GLU A 703 -11.09 -13.18 -68.29
C GLU A 703 -11.42 -13.69 -66.87
N ALA A 704 -11.58 -15.00 -66.70
CA ALA A 704 -11.83 -15.61 -65.39
C ALA A 704 -10.63 -15.43 -64.43
N GLU A 705 -9.39 -15.56 -64.92
CA GLU A 705 -8.19 -15.25 -64.14
C GLU A 705 -8.11 -13.76 -63.76
N ARG A 706 -8.51 -12.85 -64.66
CA ARG A 706 -8.52 -11.40 -64.35
C ARG A 706 -9.53 -11.07 -63.27
N ILE A 707 -10.74 -11.65 -63.33
CA ILE A 707 -11.78 -11.46 -62.30
C ILE A 707 -11.34 -12.07 -60.97
N ALA A 708 -10.77 -13.27 -60.97
CA ALA A 708 -10.26 -13.91 -59.75
C ALA A 708 -9.13 -13.08 -59.12
N HIS A 709 -8.22 -12.55 -59.92
CA HIS A 709 -7.13 -11.68 -59.47
C HIS A 709 -7.65 -10.33 -58.93
N GLU A 710 -8.68 -9.73 -59.55
CA GLU A 710 -9.31 -8.52 -59.01
C GLU A 710 -10.07 -8.77 -57.70
N GLU A 711 -10.76 -9.91 -57.56
CA GLU A 711 -11.40 -10.30 -56.31
C GLU A 711 -10.39 -10.59 -55.19
N GLU A 712 -9.26 -11.22 -55.52
CA GLU A 712 -8.15 -11.45 -54.60
C GLU A 712 -7.54 -10.13 -54.14
N LEU A 713 -7.25 -9.20 -55.07
CA LEU A 713 -6.78 -7.87 -54.74
C LEU A 713 -7.78 -7.08 -53.89
N ALA A 714 -9.08 -7.27 -54.11
CA ALA A 714 -10.12 -6.64 -53.31
C ALA A 714 -10.22 -7.24 -51.89
N ARG A 715 -9.93 -8.54 -51.72
CA ARG A 715 -9.81 -9.17 -50.39
C ARG A 715 -8.56 -8.72 -49.66
N GLU A 716 -7.43 -8.63 -50.36
CA GLU A 716 -6.18 -8.12 -49.79
C GLU A 716 -6.31 -6.67 -49.32
N ARG A 717 -6.97 -5.80 -50.10
CA ARG A 717 -7.25 -4.42 -49.67
C ARG A 717 -8.10 -4.36 -48.40
N ARG A 718 -9.16 -5.17 -48.30
CA ARG A 718 -10.01 -5.22 -47.10
C ARG A 718 -9.23 -5.72 -45.88
N HIS A 719 -8.41 -6.76 -46.06
CA HIS A 719 -7.57 -7.28 -44.98
C HIS A 719 -6.52 -6.24 -44.54
N ALA A 720 -5.94 -5.49 -45.48
CA ALA A 720 -5.01 -4.41 -45.18
C ALA A 720 -5.68 -3.24 -44.44
N GLU A 721 -6.92 -2.91 -44.79
CA GLU A 721 -7.72 -1.90 -44.08
C GLU A 721 -8.07 -2.34 -42.65
N GLU A 722 -8.46 -3.61 -42.46
CA GLU A 722 -8.75 -4.19 -41.12
C GLU A 722 -7.50 -4.25 -40.23
N GLU A 723 -6.34 -4.63 -40.79
CA GLU A 723 -5.07 -4.62 -40.06
C GLU A 723 -4.61 -3.19 -39.73
N ALA A 724 -4.81 -2.23 -40.63
CA ALA A 724 -4.54 -0.82 -40.35
C ALA A 724 -5.45 -0.26 -39.24
N GLU A 725 -6.68 -0.75 -39.11
CA GLU A 725 -7.59 -0.35 -38.03
C GLU A 725 -7.18 -0.95 -36.68
N LYS A 726 -6.75 -2.22 -36.64
CA LYS A 726 -6.18 -2.85 -35.43
C LYS A 726 -4.92 -2.13 -34.95
N MET A 727 -4.06 -1.70 -35.86
CA MET A 727 -2.82 -0.97 -35.53
C MET A 727 -3.05 0.37 -34.82
N ARG A 728 -4.29 0.89 -34.80
CA ARG A 728 -4.66 2.13 -34.09
C ARG A 728 -5.20 1.89 -32.67
N GLU A 729 -5.34 0.64 -32.24
CA GLU A 729 -5.80 0.33 -30.88
C GLU A 729 -4.75 0.66 -29.83
N ILE A 730 -5.18 1.31 -28.74
CA ILE A 730 -4.30 1.71 -27.64
C ILE A 730 -4.37 0.73 -26.46
N HIS A 731 -3.28 0.62 -25.71
CA HIS A 731 -3.23 -0.12 -24.46
C HIS A 731 -3.99 0.65 -23.37
N GLY A 732 -5.15 0.14 -22.96
CA GLY A 732 -6.06 0.78 -22.01
C GLY A 732 -7.15 1.61 -22.71
N SER A 733 -7.66 2.64 -22.04
CA SER A 733 -8.65 3.56 -22.62
C SER A 733 -8.49 4.97 -22.05
N VAL A 734 -9.02 5.97 -22.75
CA VAL A 734 -9.22 7.34 -22.24
C VAL A 734 -10.70 7.50 -21.92
N THR A 735 -11.04 7.59 -20.63
CA THR A 735 -12.42 7.67 -20.16
C THR A 735 -12.88 9.10 -19.94
N VAL A 736 -14.20 9.33 -19.89
CA VAL A 736 -14.78 10.62 -19.47
C VAL A 736 -14.32 11.07 -18.08
N ARG A 737 -13.92 10.14 -17.20
CA ARG A 737 -13.30 10.45 -15.91
C ARG A 737 -11.89 11.00 -16.06
N ASP A 738 -11.09 10.44 -16.94
CA ASP A 738 -9.74 10.94 -17.23
C ASP A 738 -9.79 12.35 -17.81
N ILE A 739 -10.77 12.60 -18.68
CA ILE A 739 -11.04 13.93 -19.24
C ILE A 739 -11.50 14.90 -18.16
N ALA A 740 -12.45 14.52 -17.30
CA ALA A 740 -12.92 15.36 -16.20
C ALA A 740 -11.79 15.73 -15.23
N ASN A 741 -10.91 14.77 -14.89
CA ASN A 741 -9.76 15.01 -14.03
C ASN A 741 -8.77 15.98 -14.67
N LEU A 742 -8.47 15.84 -15.96
CA LEU A 742 -7.58 16.75 -16.67
C LEU A 742 -8.15 18.17 -16.76
N ILE A 743 -9.46 18.30 -16.97
CA ILE A 743 -10.14 19.60 -16.94
C ILE A 743 -10.04 20.21 -15.54
N GLN A 744 -10.29 19.42 -14.49
CA GLN A 744 -10.19 19.88 -13.10
C GLN A 744 -8.76 20.33 -12.76
N GLU A 745 -7.74 19.61 -13.20
CA GLU A 745 -6.33 19.98 -13.02
C GLU A 745 -6.02 21.35 -13.62
N LYS A 746 -6.55 21.66 -14.81
CA LYS A 746 -6.37 22.98 -15.43
C LYS A 746 -7.09 24.09 -14.67
N LEU A 747 -8.28 23.82 -14.13
CA LEU A 747 -9.05 24.80 -13.35
C LEU A 747 -8.41 25.07 -11.96
N MET A 748 -7.72 24.08 -11.38
CA MET A 748 -7.02 24.22 -10.10
C MET A 748 -5.84 25.22 -10.12
N LEU A 749 -5.42 25.66 -11.30
CA LEU A 749 -4.39 26.69 -11.47
C LEU A 749 -4.87 28.10 -11.09
N ASP A 750 -6.18 28.31 -10.98
CA ASP A 750 -6.78 29.58 -10.55
C ASP A 750 -7.70 29.38 -9.33
N PRO A 751 -7.56 30.18 -8.26
CA PRO A 751 -8.35 30.03 -7.02
C PRO A 751 -9.87 30.22 -7.18
N GLU A 752 -10.30 30.98 -8.19
CA GLU A 752 -11.73 31.21 -8.50
C GLU A 752 -12.26 30.08 -9.38
N ALA A 753 -11.49 29.68 -10.41
CA ALA A 753 -11.84 28.58 -11.30
C ALA A 753 -11.85 27.20 -10.61
N ALA A 754 -11.01 26.99 -9.59
CA ALA A 754 -10.97 25.77 -8.77
C ALA A 754 -12.31 25.45 -8.09
N ARG A 755 -13.21 26.43 -7.97
CA ARG A 755 -14.55 26.25 -7.40
C ARG A 755 -15.53 25.58 -8.38
N ILE A 756 -15.18 25.52 -9.67
CA ILE A 756 -15.96 24.84 -10.72
C ILE A 756 -15.59 23.35 -10.71
N HIS A 757 -16.59 22.49 -10.58
CA HIS A 757 -16.39 21.04 -10.50
C HIS A 757 -17.05 20.35 -11.70
N VAL A 758 -16.24 19.93 -12.67
CA VAL A 758 -16.75 19.20 -13.85
C VAL A 758 -16.78 17.71 -13.53
N LYS A 759 -17.98 17.11 -13.54
CA LYS A 759 -18.14 15.68 -13.27
C LYS A 759 -18.12 14.85 -14.56
N ALA A 760 -17.76 13.58 -14.44
CA ALA A 760 -17.68 12.67 -15.58
C ALA A 760 -19.03 12.48 -16.30
N GLU A 761 -20.15 12.56 -15.57
CA GLU A 761 -21.51 12.45 -16.13
C GLU A 761 -21.91 13.66 -16.98
N GLU A 762 -21.14 14.75 -16.90
CA GLU A 762 -21.37 16.01 -17.59
C GLU A 762 -20.63 16.09 -18.93
N ILE A 763 -19.80 15.09 -19.25
CA ILE A 763 -19.00 15.03 -20.48
C ILE A 763 -19.57 13.96 -21.41
N LYS A 764 -19.80 14.31 -22.68
CA LYS A 764 -20.30 13.39 -23.71
C LYS A 764 -19.46 13.43 -24.97
N PHE A 765 -19.14 12.26 -25.53
CA PHE A 765 -18.53 12.17 -26.86
C PHE A 765 -19.58 12.45 -27.95
N LEU A 766 -19.25 13.32 -28.89
CA LEU A 766 -20.08 13.63 -30.06
C LEU A 766 -19.81 12.61 -31.17
N GLY A 767 -20.84 12.29 -31.97
CA GLY A 767 -20.74 11.33 -33.08
C GLY A 767 -20.64 9.85 -32.70
N HIS A 768 -20.73 9.51 -31.40
CA HIS A 768 -20.71 8.13 -30.90
C HIS A 768 -22.09 7.72 -30.37
N ALA A 769 -22.36 6.40 -30.29
CA ALA A 769 -23.61 5.88 -29.74
C ALA A 769 -23.81 6.31 -28.26
N ALA A 770 -25.07 6.48 -27.86
CA ALA A 770 -25.39 6.87 -26.48
C ALA A 770 -24.88 5.81 -25.47
N GLY A 771 -24.07 6.25 -24.51
CA GLY A 771 -23.48 5.38 -23.47
C GLY A 771 -22.00 5.03 -23.67
N VAL A 772 -21.36 5.49 -24.76
CA VAL A 772 -19.90 5.38 -24.90
C VAL A 772 -19.23 6.37 -23.95
N ASP A 773 -18.43 5.86 -23.02
CA ASP A 773 -17.76 6.63 -21.96
C ASP A 773 -16.23 6.53 -22.02
N LYS A 774 -15.68 5.90 -23.07
CA LYS A 774 -14.24 5.68 -23.27
C LYS A 774 -13.82 5.63 -24.74
N ILE A 775 -12.56 6.02 -24.99
CA ILE A 775 -11.85 5.93 -26.27
C ILE A 775 -10.74 4.87 -26.16
N GLU A 776 -10.65 3.98 -27.15
CA GLU A 776 -9.68 2.87 -27.19
C GLU A 776 -8.77 2.92 -28.44
N LYS A 777 -8.82 4.02 -29.19
CA LYS A 777 -8.07 4.19 -30.45
C LYS A 777 -7.38 5.55 -30.50
N VAL A 778 -6.27 5.62 -31.23
CA VAL A 778 -5.56 6.87 -31.56
C VAL A 778 -6.40 7.68 -32.55
N GLY A 779 -6.52 8.99 -32.36
CA GLY A 779 -7.32 9.87 -33.21
C GLY A 779 -7.83 11.13 -32.52
N LYS A 780 -8.64 11.91 -33.26
CA LYS A 780 -9.30 13.13 -32.77
C LYS A 780 -10.78 12.85 -32.52
N PHE A 781 -11.26 13.21 -31.34
CA PHE A 781 -12.62 12.93 -30.87
C PHE A 781 -13.23 14.22 -30.30
N GLU A 782 -14.46 14.54 -30.66
CA GLU A 782 -15.15 15.72 -30.12
C GLU A 782 -15.93 15.39 -28.85
N ILE A 783 -15.89 16.28 -27.87
CA ILE A 783 -16.66 16.20 -26.63
C ILE A 783 -17.50 17.45 -26.39
N GLU A 784 -18.59 17.27 -25.65
CA GLU A 784 -19.43 18.34 -25.13
C GLU A 784 -19.49 18.27 -23.60
N ILE A 785 -19.23 19.39 -22.94
CA ILE A 785 -19.20 19.55 -21.48
C ILE A 785 -20.45 20.32 -21.06
N ARG A 786 -21.25 19.78 -20.13
CA ARG A 786 -22.51 20.35 -19.63
C ARG A 786 -22.50 20.46 -18.11
N THR A 787 -21.71 21.38 -17.56
CA THR A 787 -21.52 21.52 -16.12
C THR A 787 -22.51 22.50 -15.45
N HIS A 788 -22.52 22.51 -14.12
CA HIS A 788 -23.36 23.37 -13.28
C HIS A 788 -22.54 24.05 -12.19
N VAL A 789 -22.93 25.25 -11.78
CA VAL A 789 -22.38 25.92 -10.58
C VAL A 789 -23.53 26.24 -9.64
N GLY A 790 -23.50 25.65 -8.45
CA GLY A 790 -24.65 25.71 -7.53
C GLY A 790 -25.88 25.04 -8.14
N LYS A 791 -26.97 25.79 -8.31
CA LYS A 791 -28.21 25.33 -8.97
C LYS A 791 -28.30 25.75 -10.45
N ASP A 792 -27.36 26.57 -10.92
CA ASP A 792 -27.43 27.19 -12.23
C ASP A 792 -26.59 26.43 -13.26
N ARG A 793 -27.13 26.30 -14.47
CA ARG A 793 -26.52 25.55 -15.56
C ARG A 793 -25.61 26.45 -16.39
N VAL A 794 -24.39 26.00 -16.65
CA VAL A 794 -23.44 26.66 -17.55
C VAL A 794 -23.75 26.27 -18.99
N GLU A 795 -23.53 27.17 -19.96
CA GLU A 795 -23.75 26.86 -21.37
C GLU A 795 -22.85 25.70 -21.85
N PRO A 796 -23.35 24.79 -22.72
CA PRO A 796 -22.56 23.66 -23.19
C PRO A 796 -21.33 24.09 -23.98
N LEU A 797 -20.16 23.54 -23.64
CA LEU A 797 -18.88 23.85 -24.29
C LEU A 797 -18.36 22.64 -25.06
N ARG A 798 -17.89 22.87 -26.29
CA ARG A 798 -17.28 21.82 -27.13
C ARG A 798 -15.76 21.91 -27.11
N LYS A 799 -15.10 20.76 -26.98
CA LYS A 799 -13.64 20.62 -26.98
C LYS A 799 -13.23 19.36 -27.76
N THR A 800 -11.98 19.30 -28.17
CA THR A 800 -11.41 18.16 -28.91
C THR A 800 -10.50 17.36 -27.99
N ILE A 801 -10.59 16.04 -28.03
CA ILE A 801 -9.67 15.10 -27.41
C ILE A 801 -8.79 14.52 -28.52
N GLU A 802 -7.49 14.64 -28.39
CA GLU A 802 -6.52 14.05 -29.31
C GLU A 802 -5.75 12.95 -28.58
N VAL A 803 -5.99 11.71 -28.97
CA VAL A 803 -5.21 10.57 -28.47
C VAL A 803 -4.08 10.33 -29.45
N VAL A 804 -2.84 10.43 -28.98
CA VAL A 804 -1.62 10.24 -29.77
C VAL A 804 -0.85 9.01 -29.28
N SER A 805 -0.06 8.40 -30.16
CA SER A 805 0.87 7.35 -29.74
C SER A 805 1.97 7.96 -28.88
N ALA A 806 2.20 7.37 -27.70
CA ALA A 806 3.36 7.67 -26.84
C ALA A 806 4.66 7.15 -27.45
#